data_AF-A0A6J3RLC4-F1
#
_entry.id   AF-A0A6J3RLC4-F1
#
_cell.length_a   1.000
_cell.length_b   1.000
_cell.length_c   1.000
_cell.angle_alpha   90.00
_cell.angle_beta   90.00
_cell.angle_gamma   90.00
#
_symmetry.space_group_name_H-M   'P 1'
#
loop_
_entity.id
_entity.type
_entity.pdbx_description
1 polymer ?
#
loop_
_entity_poly.entity_id
_entity_poly.type
_entity_poly.pdbx_seq_one_letter_code
_entity_poly.pdbx_strand_id
1 'polypeptide(L)'
;MPRIWAVSEKPSLPCLDCQLLRPNSDIRYLGKEDAGAPVTKDENTFMSQDTRALPEKSLQRSAKVVYILEKKHSRAATGFLKLLADKNSELFRKYALFSPSDHRVPRIYVPLKDCPRDFVTRPKDYANTLFICRIVDWKEDSNFALGQLAKSLGQAGEIEPETEGILTEYGVDFSDFSSEVLECLPQDLPWTIPPEEFSKRRDLRKDCVFTIDPSTARDLDDALSCKPVADGNFEVGVHIADVSYFVPEGSSLDKVAAERATSVYLVQKVVPMLPRLLCEELCSLNPMTDKLTFSVIWTLTPKGKILSEWFGQTVIRSCTKLSYEHAQSMIEGPTRKIPEEELPPVSPEHTSEEVHRAVLNLHRIAKELRQQRFVDGALRLDQLKLAFTLDHETGLPQGCHIYEYRDSNKLVEEFMLLANMAVARKIHCAFPERALLRRHPPPQTKMLNDLVEFCDQMGLPMDFSSAGALNKSLMETFGDDKYSLARKEVLTNMCSRPMQMALYFCSGVLQDQAQFRHYALNVPLYTHFTSPIRRFADVLVHRLLAATLGYRELPDVEPEALQKQADHCNDRRMASKRVQELSTSLFFAILVKESGPLESEAMVMGVLSQAFDVLVLRYGVQKRIYCNALPLQSYRFQKVGKKPELTLVWEPEDAEQGPAQQVVSIFSLVEVVLRAEATALKYSAILKRPGTEGLLDWQDEQGGRDLAEEQD
;
A
#
# COMPACT_ATOMS: atom_id res chain seq x y z
N MET A 1 15.22 6.38 -10.56
CA MET A 1 15.72 5.01 -10.89
C MET A 1 17.20 4.98 -10.58
N PRO A 2 17.73 4.06 -9.75
CA PRO A 2 19.18 3.91 -9.65
C PRO A 2 19.70 3.21 -10.90
N ARG A 3 20.76 3.76 -11.50
CA ARG A 3 21.48 3.19 -12.64
C ARG A 3 22.58 2.27 -12.11
N ILE A 4 22.48 0.96 -12.35
CA ILE A 4 23.55 0.00 -12.03
C ILE A 4 24.31 -0.28 -13.32
N TRP A 5 25.63 -0.12 -13.29
CA TRP A 5 26.53 -0.46 -14.40
C TRP A 5 27.25 -1.77 -14.08
N ALA A 6 27.33 -2.68 -15.05
CA ALA A 6 28.03 -3.96 -14.93
C ALA A 6 29.19 -4.04 -15.93
N VAL A 7 30.36 -4.47 -15.46
CA VAL A 7 31.50 -4.87 -16.29
C VAL A 7 31.91 -6.30 -15.90
N SER A 8 32.18 -7.11 -16.92
CA SER A 8 32.56 -8.53 -16.83
C SER A 8 33.99 -8.69 -16.32
N GLU A 9 34.18 -9.47 -15.23
CA GLU A 9 35.21 -10.53 -15.07
C GLU A 9 35.33 -11.07 -13.62
N LYS A 10 35.26 -12.41 -13.46
CA LYS A 10 35.56 -13.31 -12.31
C LYS A 10 34.82 -13.19 -10.96
N PRO A 11 34.67 -14.29 -10.17
CA PRO A 11 33.58 -14.46 -9.18
C PRO A 11 33.89 -13.87 -7.79
N SER A 12 32.92 -13.18 -7.18
CA SER A 12 32.93 -12.76 -5.78
C SER A 12 31.54 -12.90 -5.16
N LEU A 13 31.49 -13.19 -3.85
CA LEU A 13 30.29 -13.53 -3.05
C LEU A 13 29.23 -12.39 -3.01
N PRO A 14 27.93 -12.70 -2.86
CA PRO A 14 26.85 -11.72 -2.90
C PRO A 14 26.75 -10.87 -1.61
N CYS A 15 26.68 -9.55 -1.76
CA CYS A 15 26.51 -8.55 -0.70
C CYS A 15 25.01 -8.20 -0.44
N LEU A 16 24.71 -7.58 0.71
CA LEU A 16 23.38 -7.27 1.25
C LEU A 16 22.43 -6.61 0.24
N ASP A 17 22.93 -5.56 -0.41
CA ASP A 17 22.15 -4.77 -1.35
C ASP A 17 21.94 -5.52 -2.69
N CYS A 18 22.71 -6.59 -2.94
CA CYS A 18 22.55 -7.48 -4.10
C CYS A 18 21.39 -8.49 -3.89
N GLN A 19 21.20 -8.95 -2.65
CA GLN A 19 20.11 -9.88 -2.29
C GLN A 19 18.75 -9.18 -2.20
N LEU A 20 18.76 -7.84 -2.05
CA LEU A 20 17.57 -6.99 -2.03
C LEU A 20 17.14 -6.49 -3.43
N LEU A 21 17.93 -6.78 -4.48
CA LEU A 21 17.56 -6.47 -5.86
C LEU A 21 16.36 -7.33 -6.29
N ARG A 22 15.26 -6.67 -6.67
CA ARG A 22 14.17 -7.35 -7.37
C ARG A 22 14.66 -7.84 -8.75
N PRO A 23 14.09 -8.92 -9.32
CA PRO A 23 14.53 -9.51 -10.59
C PRO A 23 14.52 -8.58 -11.83
N ASN A 24 13.95 -7.37 -11.76
CA ASN A 24 13.66 -6.50 -12.92
C ASN A 24 14.20 -5.06 -12.78
N SER A 25 15.42 -4.85 -12.25
CA SER A 25 16.07 -3.54 -12.38
C SER A 25 16.74 -3.39 -13.75
N ASP A 26 16.42 -2.31 -14.48
CA ASP A 26 16.97 -2.01 -15.81
C ASP A 26 18.49 -1.79 -15.74
N ILE A 27 19.26 -2.76 -16.23
CA ILE A 27 20.70 -2.65 -16.47
C ILE A 27 20.89 -2.06 -17.88
N ARG A 28 21.37 -0.81 -18.00
CA ARG A 28 21.80 -0.22 -19.28
C ARG A 28 23.31 -0.42 -19.45
N TYR A 29 23.70 -0.86 -20.65
CA TYR A 29 25.09 -1.06 -21.06
C TYR A 29 25.53 0.08 -21.99
N LEU A 30 26.74 0.61 -21.84
CA LEU A 30 27.42 1.40 -22.86
C LEU A 30 28.44 0.49 -23.56
N GLY A 31 28.28 0.29 -24.86
CA GLY A 31 29.34 -0.25 -25.69
C GLY A 31 30.39 0.83 -25.94
N LYS A 32 31.64 0.54 -25.58
CA LYS A 32 32.79 1.16 -26.23
C LYS A 32 33.55 0.06 -26.95
N GLU A 33 33.54 0.15 -28.27
CA GLU A 33 34.57 -0.43 -29.11
C GLU A 33 35.89 0.25 -28.74
N ASP A 34 36.88 -0.53 -28.34
CA ASP A 34 38.28 -0.18 -28.60
C ASP A 34 39.10 -1.45 -28.75
N ALA A 35 39.86 -1.45 -29.84
CA ALA A 35 40.55 -2.58 -30.41
C ALA A 35 41.95 -2.78 -29.82
N GLY A 36 42.36 -4.06 -29.73
CA GLY A 36 43.73 -4.49 -29.98
C GLY A 36 44.66 -4.65 -28.77
N ALA A 37 44.91 -5.91 -28.38
CA ALA A 37 46.27 -6.48 -28.25
C ALA A 37 46.19 -8.01 -28.02
N PRO A 38 47.14 -8.81 -28.56
CA PRO A 38 47.11 -10.28 -28.56
C PRO A 38 47.84 -10.89 -27.35
N VAL A 39 47.93 -12.23 -27.31
CA VAL A 39 48.74 -13.14 -26.43
C VAL A 39 47.86 -13.90 -25.42
N THR A 40 47.85 -15.24 -25.29
CA THR A 40 48.54 -16.40 -25.90
C THR A 40 47.67 -17.64 -25.65
N LYS A 41 47.75 -18.62 -26.54
CA LYS A 41 47.16 -19.96 -26.36
C LYS A 41 47.90 -20.70 -25.25
N ASP A 42 47.19 -21.13 -24.23
CA ASP A 42 47.53 -22.36 -23.49
C ASP A 42 46.30 -23.26 -23.48
N GLU A 43 46.47 -24.43 -24.10
CA GLU A 43 45.51 -25.51 -24.15
C GLU A 43 45.48 -26.22 -22.80
N ASN A 44 44.31 -26.26 -22.15
CA ASN A 44 43.96 -27.42 -21.34
C ASN A 44 42.44 -27.61 -21.30
N THR A 45 42.05 -28.67 -22.00
CA THR A 45 40.70 -29.13 -22.29
C THR A 45 40.01 -29.63 -21.02
N PHE A 46 38.95 -28.97 -20.57
CA PHE A 46 37.88 -29.59 -19.80
C PHE A 46 36.58 -29.44 -20.59
N MET A 47 35.93 -30.57 -20.86
CA MET A 47 34.78 -30.69 -21.74
C MET A 47 33.61 -29.81 -21.28
N SER A 48 33.34 -28.72 -22.00
CA SER A 48 32.08 -27.99 -21.88
C SER A 48 31.03 -28.68 -22.74
N GLN A 49 29.96 -29.17 -22.12
CA GLN A 49 28.75 -29.55 -22.85
C GLN A 49 28.26 -28.35 -23.66
N ASP A 50 28.10 -28.60 -24.96
CA ASP A 50 27.70 -27.63 -25.97
C ASP A 50 26.30 -27.08 -25.66
N THR A 51 26.22 -25.82 -25.22
CA THR A 51 24.96 -25.17 -24.81
C THR A 51 24.21 -24.52 -25.99
N ARG A 52 24.60 -24.80 -27.23
CA ARG A 52 24.11 -24.12 -28.43
C ARG A 52 22.82 -24.69 -29.06
N ALA A 53 21.97 -25.33 -28.28
CA ALA A 53 20.67 -25.85 -28.76
C ALA A 53 19.50 -25.55 -27.81
N LEU A 54 19.48 -24.38 -27.19
CA LEU A 54 18.29 -23.88 -26.48
C LEU A 54 17.69 -22.71 -27.28
N PRO A 55 16.37 -22.71 -27.53
CA PRO A 55 15.71 -21.60 -28.23
C PRO A 55 15.96 -20.28 -27.48
N GLU A 56 16.27 -19.20 -28.21
CA GLU A 56 16.60 -17.86 -27.67
C GLU A 56 15.56 -17.31 -26.67
N LYS A 57 14.34 -17.86 -26.66
CA LYS A 57 13.28 -17.54 -25.69
C LYS A 57 13.63 -17.88 -24.22
N SER A 58 14.72 -18.60 -23.95
CA SER A 58 15.04 -19.10 -22.60
C SER A 58 16.31 -18.53 -21.97
N LEU A 59 17.01 -17.59 -22.63
CA LEU A 59 18.24 -16.99 -22.08
C LEU A 59 17.91 -15.82 -21.15
N GLN A 60 17.97 -16.06 -19.84
CA GLN A 60 17.88 -15.00 -18.83
C GLN A 60 19.23 -14.30 -18.68
N ARG A 61 19.25 -12.97 -18.70
CA ARG A 61 20.48 -12.20 -18.43
C ARG A 61 20.93 -12.44 -16.98
N SER A 62 22.21 -12.73 -16.79
CA SER A 62 22.86 -12.85 -15.48
C SER A 62 23.89 -11.75 -15.30
N ALA A 63 24.01 -11.22 -14.08
CA ALA A 63 24.98 -10.19 -13.72
C ALA A 63 25.54 -10.43 -12.32
N LYS A 64 26.68 -9.81 -12.00
CA LYS A 64 27.24 -9.74 -10.65
C LYS A 64 27.34 -8.28 -10.21
N VAL A 65 27.17 -8.03 -8.92
CA VAL A 65 27.33 -6.67 -8.38
C VAL A 65 28.81 -6.41 -8.14
N VAL A 66 29.27 -5.25 -8.60
CA VAL A 66 30.67 -4.81 -8.46
C VAL A 66 30.82 -3.57 -7.57
N TYR A 67 29.72 -2.85 -7.31
CA TYR A 67 29.72 -1.63 -6.49
C TYR A 67 28.31 -1.32 -5.97
N ILE A 68 28.23 -0.62 -4.83
CA ILE A 68 26.98 -0.14 -4.23
C ILE A 68 27.01 1.39 -4.22
N LEU A 69 26.22 2.01 -5.10
CA LEU A 69 26.17 3.48 -5.23
C LEU A 69 25.53 4.16 -4.02
N GLU A 70 24.45 3.58 -3.52
CA GLU A 70 23.65 4.16 -2.46
C GLU A 70 23.10 3.04 -1.57
N LYS A 71 23.20 3.21 -0.25
CA LYS A 71 22.78 2.23 0.76
C LYS A 71 21.39 2.60 1.26
N LYS A 72 20.34 2.13 0.58
CA LYS A 72 18.94 2.46 0.94
C LYS A 72 18.36 1.58 2.04
N HIS A 73 18.87 0.37 2.24
CA HIS A 73 18.43 -0.50 3.32
C HIS A 73 18.74 0.15 4.68
N SER A 74 17.83 0.03 5.67
CA SER A 74 17.99 0.63 7.01
C SER A 74 19.22 0.11 7.76
N ARG A 75 19.72 -1.07 7.35
CA ARG A 75 20.79 -1.84 8.00
C ARG A 75 20.42 -2.25 9.43
N ALA A 76 19.17 -2.12 9.83
CA ALA A 76 18.63 -2.65 11.06
C ALA A 76 17.76 -3.87 10.74
N ALA A 77 17.85 -4.91 11.56
CA ALA A 77 17.03 -6.10 11.41
C ALA A 77 16.53 -6.57 12.77
N THR A 78 15.31 -7.10 12.77
CA THR A 78 14.69 -7.79 13.91
C THR A 78 14.98 -9.28 13.80
N GLY A 79 15.29 -9.94 14.92
CA GLY A 79 15.64 -11.35 14.89
C GLY A 79 16.06 -11.91 16.25
N PHE A 80 16.66 -13.10 16.20
CA PHE A 80 16.97 -13.90 17.38
C PHE A 80 18.46 -14.08 17.57
N LEU A 81 18.92 -14.11 18.82
CA LEU A 81 20.30 -14.44 19.16
C LEU A 81 20.47 -15.94 19.40
N LYS A 82 21.55 -16.50 18.84
CA LYS A 82 21.97 -17.89 19.06
C LYS A 82 23.48 -17.93 19.32
N LEU A 83 23.92 -18.88 20.13
CA LEU A 83 25.35 -19.19 20.22
C LEU A 83 25.80 -19.89 18.94
N LEU A 84 27.07 -19.71 18.59
CA LEU A 84 27.67 -20.41 17.47
C LEU A 84 27.71 -21.92 17.73
N ALA A 85 27.57 -22.73 16.68
CA ALA A 85 27.51 -24.19 16.84
C ALA A 85 28.86 -24.80 17.25
N ASP A 86 29.97 -24.27 16.74
CA ASP A 86 31.32 -24.75 17.02
C ASP A 86 31.89 -24.12 18.29
N LYS A 87 31.84 -24.86 19.40
CA LYS A 87 32.31 -24.40 20.73
C LYS A 87 33.82 -24.22 20.84
N ASN A 88 34.60 -24.76 19.90
CA ASN A 88 36.07 -24.76 19.98
C ASN A 88 36.72 -23.62 19.20
N SER A 89 35.96 -22.91 18.36
CA SER A 89 36.47 -21.79 17.57
C SER A 89 36.76 -20.54 18.43
N GLU A 90 37.81 -19.79 18.09
CA GLU A 90 38.04 -18.46 18.68
C GLU A 90 36.84 -17.52 18.46
N LEU A 91 36.12 -17.69 17.34
CA LEU A 91 34.93 -16.90 17.03
C LEU A 91 33.81 -17.17 18.03
N PHE A 92 33.64 -18.41 18.49
CA PHE A 92 32.65 -18.76 19.53
C PHE A 92 32.89 -18.04 20.85
N ARG A 93 34.16 -17.79 21.19
CA ARG A 93 34.53 -17.08 22.43
C ARG A 93 34.35 -15.57 22.31
N LYS A 94 34.18 -15.03 21.10
CA LYS A 94 34.13 -13.58 20.84
C LYS A 94 32.75 -13.10 20.36
N TYR A 95 31.99 -13.95 19.68
CA TYR A 95 30.75 -13.58 18.99
C TYR A 95 29.57 -14.52 19.23
N ALA A 96 28.37 -13.96 19.22
CA ALA A 96 27.10 -14.65 19.02
C ALA A 96 26.65 -14.54 17.54
N LEU A 97 25.73 -15.41 17.15
CA LEU A 97 25.09 -15.39 15.84
C LEU A 97 23.67 -14.83 15.94
N PHE A 98 23.45 -13.67 15.34
CA PHE A 98 22.13 -13.10 15.17
C PHE A 98 21.50 -13.62 13.87
N SER A 99 20.25 -14.08 13.97
CA SER A 99 19.46 -14.60 12.85
C SER A 99 18.29 -13.67 12.59
N PRO A 100 18.37 -12.80 11.56
CA PRO A 100 17.26 -11.95 11.15
C PRO A 100 16.00 -12.74 10.80
N SER A 101 14.83 -12.17 11.07
CA SER A 101 13.53 -12.69 10.64
C SER A 101 13.33 -12.54 9.13
N ASP A 102 13.85 -11.46 8.53
CA ASP A 102 13.91 -11.31 7.07
C ASP A 102 15.05 -12.15 6.48
N HIS A 103 14.69 -13.19 5.73
CA HIS A 103 15.65 -14.10 5.09
C HIS A 103 16.50 -13.44 4.00
N ARG A 104 16.15 -12.24 3.54
CA ARG A 104 16.98 -11.45 2.60
C ARG A 104 18.17 -10.80 3.31
N VAL A 105 18.16 -10.76 4.64
CA VAL A 105 19.26 -10.26 5.46
C VAL A 105 20.12 -11.46 5.90
N PRO A 106 21.45 -11.41 5.71
CA PRO A 106 22.37 -12.45 6.12
C PRO A 106 22.40 -12.53 7.65
N ARG A 107 22.87 -13.66 8.16
CA ARG A 107 23.16 -13.77 9.59
C ARG A 107 24.31 -12.83 9.97
N ILE A 108 24.29 -12.36 11.20
CA ILE A 108 25.15 -11.27 11.67
C ILE A 108 25.95 -11.76 12.90
N TYR A 109 27.26 -11.54 12.90
CA TYR A 109 28.09 -11.69 14.09
C TYR A 109 27.88 -10.50 15.02
N VAL A 110 27.56 -10.80 16.28
CA VAL A 110 27.37 -9.80 17.34
C VAL A 110 28.41 -10.04 18.44
N PRO A 111 29.22 -9.04 18.83
CA PRO A 111 30.18 -9.20 19.91
C PRO A 111 29.50 -9.65 21.21
N LEU A 112 30.03 -10.66 21.89
CA LEU A 112 29.42 -11.18 23.14
C LEU A 112 29.34 -10.11 24.25
N LYS A 113 30.22 -9.11 24.21
CA LYS A 113 30.18 -7.94 25.11
C LYS A 113 28.90 -7.11 24.98
N ASP A 114 28.24 -7.16 23.82
CA ASP A 114 27.02 -6.41 23.53
C ASP A 114 25.76 -7.25 23.83
N CYS A 115 25.92 -8.56 24.10
CA CYS A 115 24.83 -9.45 24.46
C CYS A 115 24.43 -9.29 25.95
N PRO A 116 23.19 -9.68 26.32
CA PRO A 116 22.80 -9.74 27.73
C PRO A 116 23.78 -10.59 28.55
N ARG A 117 24.11 -10.17 29.78
CA ARG A 117 25.10 -10.86 30.64
C ARG A 117 24.76 -12.34 30.85
N ASP A 118 23.48 -12.65 30.97
CA ASP A 118 22.96 -14.00 31.21
C ASP A 118 22.79 -14.82 29.91
N PHE A 119 23.01 -14.22 28.73
CA PHE A 119 22.81 -14.92 27.46
C PHE A 119 23.79 -16.10 27.29
N VAL A 120 25.04 -15.94 27.72
CA VAL A 120 26.05 -17.00 27.60
C VAL A 120 25.75 -18.18 28.53
N THR A 121 25.21 -17.89 29.72
CA THR A 121 24.89 -18.91 30.74
C THR A 121 23.56 -19.59 30.46
N ARG A 122 22.54 -18.83 30.03
CA ARG A 122 21.18 -19.31 29.74
C ARG A 122 20.69 -18.85 28.36
N PRO A 123 21.29 -19.32 27.26
CA PRO A 123 20.92 -18.89 25.91
C PRO A 123 19.50 -19.31 25.52
N LYS A 124 18.95 -20.37 26.14
CA LYS A 124 17.60 -20.88 25.86
C LYS A 124 16.50 -19.94 26.34
N ASP A 125 16.73 -19.16 27.39
CA ASP A 125 15.75 -18.20 27.92
C ASP A 125 15.42 -17.11 26.87
N TYR A 126 16.36 -16.85 25.96
CA TYR A 126 16.26 -15.87 24.89
C TYR A 126 15.84 -16.47 23.54
N ALA A 127 15.49 -17.77 23.49
CA ALA A 127 15.19 -18.45 22.23
C ALA A 127 14.00 -17.82 21.48
N ASN A 128 13.04 -17.26 22.21
CA ASN A 128 11.86 -16.58 21.68
C ASN A 128 11.92 -15.06 21.88
N THR A 129 13.06 -14.51 22.31
CA THR A 129 13.21 -13.06 22.52
C THR A 129 13.69 -12.39 21.23
N LEU A 130 12.96 -11.35 20.82
CA LEU A 130 13.31 -10.50 19.70
C LEU A 130 14.33 -9.44 20.12
N PHE A 131 15.32 -9.26 19.26
CA PHE A 131 16.35 -8.24 19.37
C PHE A 131 16.43 -7.43 18.07
N ILE A 132 16.91 -6.20 18.19
CA ILE A 132 17.36 -5.40 17.05
C ILE A 132 18.89 -5.49 16.95
N CYS A 133 19.37 -5.81 15.75
CA CYS A 133 20.78 -5.70 15.39
C CYS A 133 20.95 -4.72 14.23
N ARG A 134 21.99 -3.87 14.31
CA ARG A 134 22.40 -2.99 13.21
C ARG A 134 23.68 -3.49 12.57
N ILE A 135 23.66 -3.65 11.25
CA ILE A 135 24.82 -4.04 10.45
C ILE A 135 25.77 -2.84 10.35
N VAL A 136 26.96 -3.01 10.90
CA VAL A 136 28.01 -1.97 10.91
C VAL A 136 28.93 -2.16 9.71
N ASP A 137 29.33 -3.41 9.44
CA ASP A 137 30.31 -3.72 8.39
C ASP A 137 30.06 -5.11 7.77
N TRP A 138 30.56 -5.32 6.56
CA TRP A 138 30.60 -6.62 5.93
C TRP A 138 31.87 -6.74 5.09
N LYS A 139 32.88 -7.39 5.67
CA LYS A 139 34.19 -7.61 5.05
C LYS A 139 34.15 -8.75 4.04
N GLU A 140 35.02 -8.65 3.04
CA GLU A 140 35.15 -9.62 1.94
C GLU A 140 35.63 -11.02 2.39
N ASP A 141 36.32 -11.10 3.52
CA ASP A 141 36.83 -12.34 4.11
C ASP A 141 35.81 -13.05 5.01
N SER A 142 34.63 -12.45 5.24
CA SER A 142 33.60 -12.98 6.12
C SER A 142 32.31 -13.33 5.39
N ASN A 143 31.83 -14.55 5.60
CA ASN A 143 30.54 -15.00 5.07
C ASN A 143 29.34 -14.33 5.78
N PHE A 144 29.53 -13.87 7.02
CA PHE A 144 28.50 -13.19 7.81
C PHE A 144 28.86 -11.72 8.02
N ALA A 145 27.85 -10.87 8.13
CA ALA A 145 28.06 -9.45 8.41
C ALA A 145 28.46 -9.24 9.88
N LEU A 146 29.10 -8.11 10.19
CA LEU A 146 29.36 -7.67 11.56
C LEU A 146 28.31 -6.64 11.97
N GLY A 147 27.74 -6.82 13.16
CA GLY A 147 26.73 -5.90 13.67
C GLY A 147 26.86 -5.62 15.15
N GLN A 148 26.10 -4.62 15.57
CA GLN A 148 25.97 -4.20 16.96
C GLN A 148 24.54 -4.50 17.43
N LEU A 149 24.40 -5.09 18.61
CA LEU A 149 23.10 -5.28 19.23
C LEU A 149 22.60 -3.92 19.73
N ALA A 150 21.42 -3.48 19.28
CA ALA A 150 20.86 -2.21 19.69
C ALA A 150 20.07 -2.35 20.99
N LYS A 151 19.08 -3.25 21.02
CA LYS A 151 18.24 -3.51 22.20
C LYS A 151 17.47 -4.83 22.09
N SER A 152 16.96 -5.27 23.24
CA SER A 152 15.94 -6.31 23.36
C SER A 152 14.55 -5.67 23.23
N LEU A 153 13.67 -6.26 22.42
CA LEU A 153 12.31 -5.77 22.19
C LEU A 153 11.30 -6.44 23.12
N GLY A 154 11.42 -7.76 23.29
CA GLY A 154 10.44 -8.56 24.04
C GLY A 154 10.25 -9.95 23.43
N GLN A 155 9.16 -10.63 23.77
CA GLN A 155 8.86 -11.95 23.23
C GLN A 155 8.30 -11.86 21.80
N ALA A 156 8.68 -12.82 20.95
CA ALA A 156 8.13 -12.94 19.60
C ALA A 156 6.65 -13.32 19.63
N GLY A 157 5.87 -12.71 18.75
CA GLY A 157 4.41 -12.86 18.72
C GLY A 157 3.63 -11.87 19.59
N GLU A 158 4.29 -11.07 20.42
CA GLU A 158 3.66 -9.96 21.16
C GLU A 158 3.53 -8.71 20.28
N ILE A 159 2.41 -7.99 20.38
CA ILE A 159 2.08 -6.88 19.47
C ILE A 159 3.11 -5.75 19.51
N GLU A 160 3.43 -5.24 20.70
CA GLU A 160 4.30 -4.05 20.82
C GLU A 160 5.77 -4.34 20.44
N PRO A 161 6.40 -5.44 20.89
CA PRO A 161 7.74 -5.82 20.42
C PRO A 161 7.82 -6.01 18.90
N GLU A 162 6.85 -6.69 18.28
CA GLU A 162 6.83 -6.90 16.84
C GLU A 162 6.59 -5.59 16.09
N THR A 163 5.70 -4.74 16.59
CA THR A 163 5.44 -3.40 16.01
C THR A 163 6.70 -2.55 16.00
N GLU A 164 7.42 -2.49 17.13
CA GLU A 164 8.68 -1.76 17.22
C GLU A 164 9.76 -2.34 16.30
N GLY A 165 9.79 -3.67 16.17
CA GLY A 165 10.65 -4.38 15.24
C GLY A 165 10.41 -3.97 13.78
N ILE A 166 9.15 -3.98 13.35
CA ILE A 166 8.73 -3.59 12.00
C ILE A 166 9.10 -2.11 11.73
N LEU A 167 8.79 -1.20 12.66
CA LEU A 167 9.10 0.22 12.50
C LEU A 167 10.60 0.46 12.34
N THR A 168 11.42 -0.18 13.18
CA THR A 168 12.88 -0.02 13.16
C THR A 168 13.51 -0.60 11.89
N GLU A 169 13.05 -1.77 11.44
CA GLU A 169 13.55 -2.45 10.24
C GLU A 169 13.31 -1.61 8.97
N TYR A 170 12.21 -0.88 8.90
CA TYR A 170 11.88 0.01 7.78
C TYR A 170 12.32 1.47 8.00
N GLY A 171 13.09 1.72 9.06
CA GLY A 171 13.64 3.03 9.39
C GLY A 171 12.55 4.09 9.62
N VAL A 172 11.38 3.70 10.14
CA VAL A 172 10.36 4.64 10.59
C VAL A 172 10.79 5.24 11.91
N ASP A 173 10.98 6.55 11.92
CA ASP A 173 11.22 7.27 13.16
C ASP A 173 9.91 7.41 13.94
N PHE A 174 9.88 6.79 15.11
CA PHE A 174 8.76 6.82 16.07
C PHE A 174 9.18 7.45 17.41
N SER A 175 10.33 8.14 17.46
CA SER A 175 10.73 8.84 18.68
C SER A 175 9.81 10.01 18.97
N ASP A 176 9.86 10.49 20.21
CA ASP A 176 9.30 11.80 20.55
C ASP A 176 10.04 12.90 19.78
N PHE A 177 9.35 14.01 19.55
CA PHE A 177 9.92 15.19 18.93
C PHE A 177 10.89 15.88 19.90
N SER A 178 12.04 16.34 19.39
CA SER A 178 13.03 17.06 20.19
C SER A 178 12.52 18.43 20.66
N SER A 179 13.13 18.99 21.71
CA SER A 179 12.73 20.29 22.26
C SER A 179 12.84 21.41 21.22
N GLU A 180 13.88 21.41 20.38
CA GLU A 180 14.05 22.36 19.27
C GLU A 180 12.90 22.31 18.24
N VAL A 181 12.25 21.14 18.07
CA VAL A 181 11.07 21.00 17.20
C VAL A 181 9.84 21.57 17.90
N LEU A 182 9.68 21.29 19.19
CA LEU A 182 8.54 21.77 19.99
C LEU A 182 8.58 23.30 20.19
N GLU A 183 9.76 23.89 20.26
CA GLU A 183 9.97 25.35 20.31
C GLU A 183 9.52 26.07 19.03
N CYS A 184 9.43 25.36 17.89
CA CYS A 184 8.90 25.92 16.64
C CYS A 184 7.36 26.04 16.65
N LEU A 185 6.68 25.44 17.64
CA LEU A 185 5.22 25.48 17.75
C LEU A 185 4.74 26.84 18.30
N PRO A 186 3.49 27.24 18.05
CA PRO A 186 2.91 28.40 18.73
C PRO A 186 2.99 28.25 20.26
N GLN A 187 3.58 29.23 20.93
CA GLN A 187 3.83 29.18 22.38
C GLN A 187 2.63 29.67 23.22
N ASP A 188 1.85 30.60 22.68
CA ASP A 188 0.66 31.15 23.35
C ASP A 188 -0.53 30.19 23.18
N LEU A 189 -0.76 29.34 24.19
CA LEU A 189 -1.86 28.39 24.24
C LEU A 189 -2.91 28.81 25.29
N PRO A 190 -4.23 28.78 24.96
CA PRO A 190 -4.83 28.33 23.71
C PRO A 190 -4.59 29.32 22.55
N TRP A 191 -4.13 28.79 21.42
CA TRP A 191 -3.82 29.60 20.24
C TRP A 191 -5.11 30.13 19.59
N THR A 192 -5.08 31.41 19.20
CA THR A 192 -6.16 32.04 18.44
C THR A 192 -5.58 32.66 17.17
N ILE A 193 -6.40 32.72 16.12
CA ILE A 193 -5.98 33.29 14.83
C ILE A 193 -5.67 34.78 15.04
N PRO A 194 -4.47 35.26 14.64
CA PRO A 194 -4.13 36.67 14.74
C PRO A 194 -5.09 37.56 13.92
N PRO A 195 -5.50 38.74 14.43
CA PRO A 195 -6.44 39.63 13.75
C PRO A 195 -6.04 39.99 12.32
N GLU A 196 -4.74 40.13 12.05
CA GLU A 196 -4.21 40.44 10.72
C GLU A 196 -4.54 39.36 9.67
N GLU A 197 -4.63 38.08 10.06
CA GLU A 197 -4.92 36.99 9.11
C GLU A 197 -6.34 37.07 8.56
N PHE A 198 -7.32 37.59 9.32
CA PHE A 198 -8.68 37.81 8.84
C PHE A 198 -8.76 38.88 7.74
N SER A 199 -7.79 39.79 7.67
CA SER A 199 -7.73 40.82 6.62
C SER A 199 -7.08 40.32 5.33
N LYS A 200 -6.18 39.33 5.42
CA LYS A 200 -5.44 38.77 4.27
C LYS A 200 -6.19 37.61 3.61
N ARG A 201 -7.02 36.90 4.38
CA ARG A 201 -7.70 35.69 3.96
C ARG A 201 -9.17 35.96 3.67
N ARG A 202 -9.73 35.20 2.73
CA ARG A 202 -11.18 35.25 2.49
C ARG A 202 -11.91 34.55 3.64
N ASP A 203 -12.77 35.29 4.33
CA ASP A 203 -13.58 34.77 5.44
C ASP A 203 -14.78 33.98 4.90
N LEU A 204 -14.81 32.68 5.19
CA LEU A 204 -15.87 31.73 4.83
C LEU A 204 -16.50 31.09 6.08
N ARG A 205 -16.30 31.66 7.27
CA ARG A 205 -16.78 31.08 8.54
C ARG A 205 -18.30 30.98 8.66
N LYS A 206 -19.03 31.76 7.86
CA LYS A 206 -20.51 31.76 7.80
C LYS A 206 -21.08 30.78 6.78
N ASP A 207 -20.23 30.20 5.94
CA ASP A 207 -20.66 29.24 4.91
C ASP A 207 -20.79 27.85 5.54
N CYS A 208 -21.75 27.05 5.07
CA CYS A 208 -21.92 25.67 5.50
C CYS A 208 -20.79 24.78 4.98
N VAL A 209 -19.77 24.59 5.81
CA VAL A 209 -18.57 23.78 5.56
C VAL A 209 -18.52 22.63 6.57
N PHE A 210 -18.21 21.41 6.13
CA PHE A 210 -18.14 20.23 7.01
C PHE A 210 -17.05 19.26 6.55
N THR A 211 -16.65 18.34 7.43
CA THR A 211 -15.69 17.26 7.08
C THR A 211 -16.41 15.91 6.97
N ILE A 212 -15.85 14.97 6.20
CA ILE A 212 -16.33 13.59 6.07
C ILE A 212 -15.13 12.65 6.16
N ASP A 213 -15.00 11.95 7.29
CA ASP A 213 -13.80 11.17 7.63
C ASP A 213 -14.16 9.79 8.20
N PRO A 214 -13.20 8.87 8.40
CA PRO A 214 -13.42 7.74 9.28
C PRO A 214 -13.84 8.20 10.69
N SER A 215 -14.70 7.44 11.36
CA SER A 215 -15.16 7.76 12.73
C SER A 215 -14.00 7.94 13.72
N THR A 216 -12.91 7.20 13.53
CA THR A 216 -11.70 7.22 14.35
C THR A 216 -10.68 8.31 13.97
N ALA A 217 -10.94 9.12 12.94
CA ALA A 217 -10.02 10.15 12.47
C ALA A 217 -9.79 11.25 13.52
N ARG A 218 -8.53 11.67 13.65
CA ARG A 218 -8.10 12.75 14.57
C ARG A 218 -7.49 13.94 13.83
N ASP A 219 -6.91 13.69 12.67
CA ASP A 219 -6.22 14.60 11.78
C ASP A 219 -7.07 14.87 10.53
N LEU A 220 -8.00 15.82 10.63
CA LEU A 220 -8.93 16.16 9.55
C LEU A 220 -8.26 17.19 8.62
N ASP A 221 -7.75 16.71 7.48
CA ASP A 221 -7.04 17.53 6.49
C ASP A 221 -7.98 18.37 5.62
N ASP A 222 -9.15 17.84 5.29
CA ASP A 222 -10.04 18.37 4.27
C ASP A 222 -11.47 18.62 4.76
N ALA A 223 -12.06 19.70 4.25
CA ALA A 223 -13.46 20.04 4.43
C ALA A 223 -14.10 20.38 3.08
N LEU A 224 -15.40 20.16 2.99
CA LEU A 224 -16.21 20.34 1.79
C LEU A 224 -17.32 21.36 2.03
N SER A 225 -17.66 22.10 0.98
CA SER A 225 -18.87 22.92 0.91
C SER A 225 -19.52 22.80 -0.46
N CYS A 226 -20.84 22.93 -0.51
CA CYS A 226 -21.59 22.92 -1.77
C CYS A 226 -22.84 23.77 -1.65
N LYS A 227 -22.89 24.89 -2.38
CA LYS A 227 -24.06 25.76 -2.45
C LYS A 227 -24.57 25.89 -3.88
N PRO A 228 -25.89 25.81 -4.11
CA PRO A 228 -26.46 26.15 -5.40
C PRO A 228 -26.23 27.64 -5.68
N VAL A 229 -25.90 27.95 -6.93
CA VAL A 229 -25.79 29.34 -7.43
C VAL A 229 -26.82 29.56 -8.54
N ALA A 230 -26.88 30.78 -9.08
CA ALA A 230 -27.79 31.10 -10.19
C ALA A 230 -27.60 30.14 -11.39
N ASP A 231 -28.66 29.99 -12.19
CA ASP A 231 -28.69 29.15 -13.40
C ASP A 231 -28.58 27.63 -13.16
N GLY A 232 -28.79 27.17 -11.92
CA GLY A 232 -28.82 25.74 -11.57
C GLY A 232 -27.42 25.09 -11.46
N ASN A 233 -26.37 25.91 -11.41
CA ASN A 233 -25.00 25.46 -11.14
C ASN A 233 -24.71 25.39 -9.64
N PHE A 234 -23.54 24.89 -9.26
CA PHE A 234 -23.11 24.75 -7.88
C PHE A 234 -21.76 25.43 -7.66
N GLU A 235 -21.60 26.18 -6.58
CA GLU A 235 -20.29 26.55 -6.05
C GLU A 235 -19.85 25.46 -5.07
N VAL A 236 -18.77 24.77 -5.40
CA VAL A 236 -18.19 23.69 -4.58
C VAL A 236 -16.82 24.12 -4.10
N GLY A 237 -16.59 23.99 -2.79
CA GLY A 237 -15.30 24.28 -2.15
C GLY A 237 -14.65 23.02 -1.58
N VAL A 238 -13.35 22.88 -1.82
CA VAL A 238 -12.45 21.98 -1.10
C VAL A 238 -11.50 22.85 -0.28
N HIS A 239 -11.58 22.72 1.04
CA HIS A 239 -10.84 23.55 1.99
C HIS A 239 -9.83 22.66 2.72
N ILE A 240 -8.54 22.88 2.47
CA ILE A 240 -7.47 22.06 3.04
C ILE A 240 -6.79 22.79 4.19
N ALA A 241 -6.46 22.11 5.28
CA ALA A 241 -5.71 22.69 6.40
C ALA A 241 -4.42 23.39 5.92
N ASP A 242 -4.22 24.66 6.31
CA ASP A 242 -3.04 25.43 5.89
C ASP A 242 -1.84 25.16 6.81
N VAL A 243 -1.30 23.95 6.74
CA VAL A 243 -0.13 23.52 7.52
C VAL A 243 1.11 24.34 7.16
N SER A 244 1.19 24.87 5.94
CA SER A 244 2.32 25.67 5.47
C SER A 244 2.52 26.96 6.27
N TYR A 245 1.44 27.47 6.89
CA TYR A 245 1.50 28.60 7.83
C TYR A 245 2.23 28.24 9.14
N PHE A 246 1.99 27.03 9.67
CA PHE A 246 2.54 26.59 10.97
C PHE A 246 3.90 25.90 10.86
N VAL A 247 4.35 25.56 9.66
CA VAL A 247 5.63 24.87 9.42
C VAL A 247 6.56 25.79 8.59
N PRO A 248 7.28 26.71 9.24
CA PRO A 248 8.23 27.60 8.56
C PRO A 248 9.31 26.81 7.86
N GLU A 249 9.57 27.14 6.59
CA GLU A 249 10.59 26.47 5.79
C GLU A 249 12.00 26.64 6.38
N GLY A 250 12.77 25.55 6.43
CA GLY A 250 14.12 25.54 7.01
C GLY A 250 14.20 25.42 8.54
N SER A 251 13.06 25.49 9.25
CA SER A 251 12.98 25.27 10.70
C SER A 251 13.30 23.82 11.09
N SER A 252 13.56 23.56 12.38
CA SER A 252 13.73 22.19 12.88
C SER A 252 12.46 21.35 12.68
N LEU A 253 11.28 21.96 12.78
CA LEU A 253 10.00 21.32 12.47
C LEU A 253 9.87 20.92 11.00
N ASP A 254 10.32 21.77 10.07
CA ASP A 254 10.33 21.46 8.64
C ASP A 254 11.29 20.31 8.31
N LYS A 255 12.47 20.29 8.92
CA LYS A 255 13.46 19.22 8.73
C LYS A 255 12.94 17.87 9.19
N VAL A 256 12.37 17.78 10.40
CA VAL A 256 11.80 16.52 10.89
C VAL A 256 10.58 16.08 10.06
N ALA A 257 9.76 17.02 9.60
CA ALA A 257 8.65 16.73 8.70
C ALA A 257 9.14 16.18 7.34
N ALA A 258 10.22 16.74 6.80
CA ALA A 258 10.87 16.25 5.60
C ALA A 258 11.49 14.86 5.80
N GLU A 259 12.16 14.62 6.93
CA GLU A 259 12.76 13.35 7.29
C GLU A 259 11.71 12.23 7.43
N ARG A 260 10.62 12.49 8.17
CA ARG A 260 9.51 11.54 8.32
C ARG A 260 8.73 11.38 7.02
N ALA A 261 8.55 12.47 6.25
CA ALA A 261 7.87 12.61 4.96
C ALA A 261 6.38 12.22 4.88
N THR A 262 5.93 11.26 5.68
CA THR A 262 4.54 10.79 5.73
C THR A 262 4.22 10.22 7.11
N SER A 263 3.00 10.42 7.60
CA SER A 263 2.50 9.67 8.76
C SER A 263 2.36 8.18 8.42
N VAL A 264 2.52 7.31 9.42
CA VAL A 264 2.42 5.85 9.26
C VAL A 264 1.27 5.32 10.11
N TYR A 265 0.23 4.79 9.46
CA TYR A 265 -0.97 4.27 10.12
C TYR A 265 -0.86 2.77 10.37
N LEU A 266 -0.62 2.38 11.61
CA LEU A 266 -0.66 0.98 12.05
C LEU A 266 -2.10 0.62 12.42
N VAL A 267 -2.36 -0.66 12.69
CA VAL A 267 -3.70 -1.12 13.10
C VAL A 267 -4.14 -0.48 14.42
N GLN A 268 -3.24 -0.41 15.41
CA GLN A 268 -3.55 0.09 16.76
C GLN A 268 -3.18 1.55 17.02
N LYS A 269 -2.27 2.14 16.23
CA LYS A 269 -1.76 3.50 16.47
C LYS A 269 -1.27 4.18 15.19
N VAL A 270 -1.04 5.49 15.27
CA VAL A 270 -0.43 6.28 14.19
C VAL A 270 0.91 6.84 14.65
N VAL A 271 1.94 6.75 13.80
CA VAL A 271 3.20 7.47 13.98
C VAL A 271 3.10 8.78 13.17
N PRO A 272 2.97 9.94 13.83
CA PRO A 272 2.65 11.17 13.13
C PRO A 272 3.88 11.83 12.50
N MET A 273 3.67 12.51 11.37
CA MET A 273 4.69 13.33 10.72
C MET A 273 5.01 14.61 11.52
N LEU A 274 3.99 15.23 12.12
CA LEU A 274 4.08 16.47 12.89
C LEU A 274 3.68 16.23 14.35
N PRO A 275 4.04 17.13 15.29
CA PRO A 275 3.58 17.04 16.67
C PRO A 275 2.06 17.00 16.80
N ARG A 276 1.55 16.24 17.79
CA ARG A 276 0.10 16.03 18.01
C ARG A 276 -0.67 17.34 18.15
N LEU A 277 -0.07 18.36 18.78
CA LEU A 277 -0.65 19.71 18.89
C LEU A 277 -1.00 20.30 17.51
N LEU A 278 -0.17 20.09 16.49
CA LEU A 278 -0.49 20.51 15.12
C LEU A 278 -1.47 19.56 14.46
N CYS A 279 -1.21 18.25 14.53
CA CYS A 279 -2.01 17.24 13.82
C CYS A 279 -3.47 17.18 14.26
N GLU A 280 -3.72 17.21 15.57
CA GLU A 280 -5.02 16.89 16.17
C GLU A 280 -5.77 18.16 16.62
N GLU A 281 -5.07 19.25 16.93
CA GLU A 281 -5.68 20.45 17.50
C GLU A 281 -5.63 21.67 16.57
N LEU A 282 -4.44 22.16 16.22
CA LEU A 282 -4.29 23.44 15.52
C LEU A 282 -4.68 23.35 14.03
N CYS A 283 -4.10 22.40 13.28
CA CYS A 283 -4.33 22.27 11.85
C CYS A 283 -5.59 21.46 11.53
N SER A 284 -5.91 20.45 12.34
CA SER A 284 -7.11 19.63 12.15
C SER A 284 -8.36 20.49 12.05
N LEU A 285 -9.19 20.24 11.04
CA LEU A 285 -10.41 21.00 10.77
C LEU A 285 -11.57 20.60 11.70
N ASN A 286 -11.28 20.58 13.01
CA ASN A 286 -12.21 20.27 14.08
C ASN A 286 -13.47 21.14 14.01
N PRO A 287 -14.64 20.58 14.35
CA PRO A 287 -15.90 21.30 14.23
C PRO A 287 -15.97 22.49 15.19
N MET A 288 -16.75 23.50 14.82
CA MET A 288 -17.11 24.68 15.60
C MET A 288 -15.92 25.55 16.04
N THR A 289 -14.78 25.42 15.35
CA THR A 289 -13.56 26.19 15.62
C THR A 289 -13.09 26.86 14.34
N ASP A 290 -12.62 28.11 14.45
CA ASP A 290 -12.09 28.85 13.31
C ASP A 290 -10.73 28.26 12.89
N LYS A 291 -10.54 28.00 11.59
CA LYS A 291 -9.37 27.31 11.04
C LYS A 291 -8.83 27.98 9.79
N LEU A 292 -7.51 28.09 9.73
CA LEU A 292 -6.78 28.56 8.54
C LEU A 292 -6.74 27.45 7.49
N THR A 293 -7.15 27.79 6.28
CA THR A 293 -7.23 26.84 5.16
C THR A 293 -6.66 27.41 3.88
N PHE A 294 -6.28 26.52 2.98
CA PHE A 294 -6.00 26.79 1.59
C PHE A 294 -7.11 26.15 0.75
N SER A 295 -7.91 26.98 0.09
CA SER A 295 -9.12 26.54 -0.60
C SER A 295 -8.98 26.51 -2.11
N VAL A 296 -9.65 25.53 -2.71
CA VAL A 296 -9.98 25.49 -4.13
C VAL A 296 -11.49 25.55 -4.26
N ILE A 297 -11.99 26.55 -4.98
CA ILE A 297 -13.43 26.79 -5.16
C ILE A 297 -13.73 26.78 -6.65
N TRP A 298 -14.74 26.00 -7.05
CA TRP A 298 -15.21 25.95 -8.43
C TRP A 298 -16.67 26.35 -8.53
N THR A 299 -17.05 26.94 -9.66
CA THR A 299 -18.42 26.85 -10.14
C THR A 299 -18.53 25.65 -11.07
N LEU A 300 -19.32 24.65 -10.69
CA LEU A 300 -19.54 23.41 -11.40
C LEU A 300 -20.97 23.35 -11.98
N THR A 301 -21.09 22.80 -13.18
CA THR A 301 -22.39 22.33 -13.68
C THR A 301 -22.88 21.12 -12.88
N PRO A 302 -24.17 20.75 -12.95
CA PRO A 302 -24.67 19.51 -12.35
C PRO A 302 -23.96 18.23 -12.83
N LYS A 303 -23.31 18.27 -13.99
CA LYS A 303 -22.50 17.19 -14.57
C LYS A 303 -21.02 17.23 -14.15
N GLY A 304 -20.64 18.12 -13.24
CA GLY A 304 -19.26 18.24 -12.75
C GLY A 304 -18.30 18.99 -13.69
N LYS A 305 -18.76 19.55 -14.81
CA LYS A 305 -17.91 20.41 -15.66
C LYS A 305 -17.56 21.72 -14.94
N ILE A 306 -16.28 22.05 -14.90
CA ILE A 306 -15.75 23.30 -14.34
C ILE A 306 -16.09 24.47 -15.27
N LEU A 307 -16.75 25.50 -14.73
CA LEU A 307 -17.04 26.78 -15.40
C LEU A 307 -16.03 27.86 -14.98
N SER A 308 -15.68 27.89 -13.70
CA SER A 308 -14.69 28.80 -13.12
C SER A 308 -13.94 28.08 -12.00
N GLU A 309 -12.72 28.54 -11.72
CA GLU A 309 -11.82 27.96 -10.72
C GLU A 309 -11.11 29.10 -9.99
N TRP A 310 -11.09 29.02 -8.65
CA TRP A 310 -10.44 29.98 -7.78
C TRP A 310 -9.59 29.26 -6.73
N PHE A 311 -8.42 29.83 -6.43
CA PHE A 311 -7.50 29.35 -5.42
C PHE A 311 -7.18 30.49 -4.46
N GLY A 312 -7.09 30.19 -3.16
CA GLY A 312 -6.61 31.19 -2.21
C GLY A 312 -6.65 30.74 -0.76
N GLN A 313 -6.00 31.52 0.09
CA GLN A 313 -6.03 31.34 1.53
C GLN A 313 -7.35 31.85 2.13
N THR A 314 -7.93 31.04 3.01
CA THR A 314 -9.26 31.24 3.59
C THR A 314 -9.25 31.01 5.10
N VAL A 315 -10.30 31.49 5.77
CA VAL A 315 -10.64 31.08 7.14
C VAL A 315 -12.02 30.44 7.10
N ILE A 316 -12.15 29.23 7.65
CA ILE A 316 -13.41 28.49 7.72
C ILE A 316 -13.76 28.20 9.18
N ARG A 317 -15.01 27.78 9.42
CA ARG A 317 -15.46 27.21 10.69
C ARG A 317 -16.33 26.00 10.36
N SER A 318 -15.77 24.80 10.47
CA SER A 318 -16.50 23.57 10.14
C SER A 318 -17.75 23.45 11.03
N CYS A 319 -18.93 23.31 10.45
CA CYS A 319 -20.18 23.25 11.20
C CYS A 319 -20.41 21.89 11.85
N THR A 320 -19.81 20.81 11.31
CA THR A 320 -19.91 19.45 11.88
C THR A 320 -18.79 18.52 11.34
N LYS A 321 -18.50 17.46 12.10
CA LYS A 321 -17.58 16.38 11.71
C LYS A 321 -18.40 15.13 11.39
N LEU A 322 -18.64 14.85 10.11
CA LEU A 322 -19.35 13.66 9.68
C LEU A 322 -18.40 12.45 9.62
N SER A 323 -18.94 11.26 9.89
CA SER A 323 -18.28 10.02 9.53
C SER A 323 -18.76 9.57 8.15
N TYR A 324 -18.03 8.65 7.52
CA TYR A 324 -18.49 8.01 6.29
C TYR A 324 -19.86 7.33 6.43
N GLU A 325 -20.17 6.78 7.61
CA GLU A 325 -21.46 6.17 7.92
C GLU A 325 -22.58 7.22 7.98
N HIS A 326 -22.34 8.37 8.62
CA HIS A 326 -23.31 9.47 8.65
C HIS A 326 -23.60 9.99 7.24
N ALA A 327 -22.56 10.24 6.45
CA ALA A 327 -22.70 10.70 5.06
C ALA A 327 -23.38 9.65 4.18
N GLN A 328 -23.11 8.36 4.40
CA GLN A 328 -23.77 7.28 3.68
C GLN A 328 -25.26 7.21 4.01
N SER A 329 -25.63 7.32 5.29
CA SER A 329 -27.03 7.38 5.73
C SER A 329 -27.78 8.56 5.08
N MET A 330 -27.14 9.73 4.99
CA MET A 330 -27.67 10.89 4.26
C MET A 330 -27.92 10.59 2.77
N ILE A 331 -27.02 9.87 2.11
CA ILE A 331 -27.14 9.49 0.69
C ILE A 331 -28.27 8.47 0.48
N GLU A 332 -28.39 7.48 1.35
CA GLU A 332 -29.39 6.40 1.26
C GLU A 332 -30.81 6.87 1.65
N GLY A 333 -30.91 7.90 2.50
CA GLY A 333 -32.17 8.52 2.92
C GLY A 333 -32.39 9.93 2.37
N PRO A 334 -32.49 10.16 1.05
CA PRO A 334 -32.48 11.50 0.46
C PRO A 334 -33.69 12.38 0.83
N THR A 335 -34.82 11.77 1.20
CA THR A 335 -36.05 12.46 1.62
C THR A 335 -36.41 12.20 3.08
N ARG A 336 -35.63 11.38 3.79
CA ARG A 336 -35.87 11.03 5.19
C ARG A 336 -35.15 12.04 6.07
N LYS A 337 -35.87 12.67 7.00
CA LYS A 337 -35.23 13.39 8.10
C LYS A 337 -34.59 12.34 9.03
N ILE A 338 -33.26 12.34 9.08
CA ILE A 338 -32.49 11.48 9.97
C ILE A 338 -32.63 12.04 11.39
N PRO A 339 -32.92 11.20 12.41
CA PRO A 339 -32.97 11.64 13.79
C PRO A 339 -31.66 12.34 14.20
N GLU A 340 -31.75 13.44 14.95
CA GLU A 340 -30.56 14.20 15.36
C GLU A 340 -29.65 13.39 16.28
N GLU A 341 -30.18 12.39 16.99
CA GLU A 341 -29.43 11.47 17.84
C GLU A 341 -28.53 10.51 17.06
N GLU A 342 -28.83 10.25 15.79
CA GLU A 342 -28.02 9.42 14.88
C GLU A 342 -26.95 10.24 14.14
N LEU A 343 -26.91 11.55 14.36
CA LEU A 343 -25.98 12.48 13.72
C LEU A 343 -25.01 13.08 14.74
N PRO A 344 -23.79 13.47 14.30
CA PRO A 344 -22.86 14.16 15.16
C PRO A 344 -23.35 15.60 15.44
N PRO A 345 -22.82 16.26 16.49
CA PRO A 345 -23.18 17.64 16.80
C PRO A 345 -23.00 18.58 15.61
N VAL A 346 -24.02 19.41 15.35
CA VAL A 346 -24.01 20.46 14.31
C VAL A 346 -24.00 21.83 14.97
N SER A 347 -23.23 22.76 14.42
CA SER A 347 -23.17 24.14 14.87
C SER A 347 -24.56 24.77 14.86
N PRO A 348 -24.95 25.56 15.88
CA PRO A 348 -26.28 26.19 15.95
C PRO A 348 -26.55 27.21 14.83
N GLU A 349 -25.50 27.64 14.11
CA GLU A 349 -25.62 28.57 12.97
C GLU A 349 -26.07 27.88 11.68
N HIS A 350 -26.04 26.54 11.64
CA HIS A 350 -26.40 25.72 10.49
C HIS A 350 -27.39 24.61 10.89
N THR A 351 -28.21 24.15 9.96
CA THR A 351 -29.15 23.04 10.23
C THR A 351 -28.62 21.72 9.68
N SER A 352 -29.03 20.60 10.29
CA SER A 352 -28.69 19.26 9.79
C SER A 352 -29.22 19.02 8.37
N GLU A 353 -30.36 19.62 8.01
CA GLU A 353 -30.92 19.55 6.66
C GLU A 353 -30.10 20.32 5.63
N GLU A 354 -29.44 21.42 6.02
CA GLU A 354 -28.54 22.16 5.15
C GLU A 354 -27.33 21.29 4.77
N VAL A 355 -26.69 20.66 5.77
CA VAL A 355 -25.58 19.72 5.59
C VAL A 355 -26.02 18.53 4.74
N HIS A 356 -27.17 17.94 5.05
CA HIS A 356 -27.74 16.80 4.31
C HIS A 356 -27.91 17.15 2.83
N ARG A 357 -28.49 18.31 2.51
CA ARG A 357 -28.67 18.76 1.12
C ARG A 357 -27.34 19.01 0.41
N ALA A 358 -26.34 19.56 1.11
CA ALA A 358 -25.01 19.73 0.55
C ALA A 358 -24.36 18.37 0.22
N VAL A 359 -24.44 17.38 1.11
CA VAL A 359 -23.96 16.01 0.88
C VAL A 359 -24.65 15.37 -0.33
N LEU A 360 -25.97 15.50 -0.47
CA LEU A 360 -26.71 14.97 -1.61
C LEU A 360 -26.29 15.61 -2.94
N ASN A 361 -26.07 16.92 -2.95
CA ASN A 361 -25.60 17.64 -4.14
C ASN A 361 -24.17 17.21 -4.52
N LEU A 362 -23.27 17.14 -3.54
CA LEU A 362 -21.90 16.64 -3.71
C LEU A 362 -21.91 15.21 -4.26
N HIS A 363 -22.73 14.33 -3.70
CA HIS A 363 -22.87 12.95 -4.17
C HIS A 363 -23.32 12.88 -5.64
N ARG A 364 -24.35 13.67 -6.01
CA ARG A 364 -24.84 13.74 -7.40
C ARG A 364 -23.73 14.15 -8.36
N ILE A 365 -22.98 15.19 -8.03
CA ILE A 365 -21.87 15.68 -8.86
C ILE A 365 -20.72 14.65 -8.90
N ALA A 366 -20.36 14.04 -7.77
CA ALA A 366 -19.31 13.03 -7.69
C ALA A 366 -19.63 11.79 -8.54
N LYS A 367 -20.91 11.38 -8.60
CA LYS A 367 -21.32 10.26 -9.46
C LYS A 367 -21.05 10.55 -10.93
N GLU A 368 -21.37 11.76 -11.41
CA GLU A 368 -21.10 12.21 -12.78
C GLU A 368 -19.59 12.32 -13.05
N LEU A 369 -18.83 12.95 -12.15
CA LEU A 369 -17.37 13.07 -12.25
C LEU A 369 -16.70 11.69 -12.38
N ARG A 370 -17.11 10.74 -11.53
CA ARG A 370 -16.61 9.37 -11.55
C ARG A 370 -16.94 8.67 -12.86
N GLN A 371 -18.20 8.74 -13.29
CA GLN A 371 -18.61 8.12 -14.54
C GLN A 371 -17.79 8.65 -15.71
N GLN A 372 -17.62 9.98 -15.80
CA GLN A 372 -16.79 10.61 -16.81
C GLN A 372 -15.33 10.16 -16.72
N ARG A 373 -14.76 10.07 -15.53
CA ARG A 373 -13.38 9.61 -15.30
C ARG A 373 -13.11 8.20 -15.83
N PHE A 374 -14.06 7.28 -15.69
CA PHE A 374 -13.94 5.93 -16.26
C PHE A 374 -14.21 5.88 -17.76
N VAL A 375 -15.11 6.72 -18.28
CA VAL A 375 -15.29 6.94 -19.74
C VAL A 375 -14.00 7.46 -20.37
N ASP A 376 -13.29 8.33 -19.66
CA ASP A 376 -11.98 8.87 -20.06
C ASP A 376 -10.84 7.85 -19.89
N GLY A 377 -11.14 6.62 -19.46
CA GLY A 377 -10.19 5.50 -19.45
C GLY A 377 -9.36 5.35 -18.17
N ALA A 378 -9.88 5.76 -17.01
CA ALA A 378 -9.27 5.43 -15.72
C ALA A 378 -9.38 3.91 -15.39
N LEU A 379 -8.49 3.46 -14.52
CA LEU A 379 -8.37 2.07 -14.04
C LEU A 379 -8.43 2.03 -12.52
N ARG A 380 -9.23 1.10 -12.01
CA ARG A 380 -9.33 0.81 -10.58
C ARG A 380 -8.96 -0.64 -10.30
N LEU A 381 -7.88 -0.83 -9.52
CA LEU A 381 -7.37 -2.14 -9.10
C LEU A 381 -7.26 -2.18 -7.57
N ASP A 382 -8.40 -1.99 -6.90
CA ASP A 382 -8.43 -2.06 -5.44
C ASP A 382 -8.48 -3.52 -4.99
N GLN A 383 -7.59 -3.86 -4.06
CA GLN A 383 -7.58 -5.16 -3.41
C GLN A 383 -8.37 -5.08 -2.11
N LEU A 384 -8.89 -6.24 -1.66
CA LEU A 384 -9.53 -6.37 -0.35
C LEU A 384 -8.59 -5.87 0.76
N LYS A 385 -9.11 -4.98 1.60
CA LYS A 385 -8.40 -4.46 2.78
C LYS A 385 -9.10 -4.92 4.04
N LEU A 386 -8.33 -5.38 5.02
CA LEU A 386 -8.85 -5.77 6.33
C LEU A 386 -8.93 -4.57 7.27
N ALA A 387 -10.04 -4.47 7.98
CA ALA A 387 -10.21 -3.64 9.16
C ALA A 387 -10.40 -4.53 10.39
N PHE A 388 -9.86 -4.12 11.54
CA PHE A 388 -9.90 -4.89 12.78
C PHE A 388 -10.77 -4.20 13.83
N THR A 389 -11.46 -5.01 14.62
CA THR A 389 -12.08 -4.58 15.87
C THR A 389 -11.15 -5.00 17.00
N LEU A 390 -10.60 -4.02 17.72
CA LEU A 390 -9.67 -4.25 18.81
C LEU A 390 -10.42 -4.17 20.15
N ASP A 391 -10.04 -5.04 21.09
CA ASP A 391 -10.40 -4.89 22.48
C ASP A 391 -9.64 -3.70 23.08
N HIS A 392 -10.37 -2.75 23.67
CA HIS A 392 -9.79 -1.53 24.25
C HIS A 392 -8.95 -1.79 25.50
N GLU A 393 -9.20 -2.88 26.24
CA GLU A 393 -8.45 -3.20 27.46
C GLU A 393 -7.17 -3.98 27.15
N THR A 394 -7.28 -5.03 26.34
CA THR A 394 -6.16 -5.94 26.05
C THR A 394 -5.35 -5.54 24.81
N GLY A 395 -5.93 -4.74 23.90
CA GLY A 395 -5.33 -4.39 22.61
C GLY A 395 -5.36 -5.51 21.57
N LEU A 396 -5.95 -6.68 21.90
CA LEU A 396 -6.03 -7.83 21.02
C LEU A 396 -7.17 -7.69 19.99
N PRO A 397 -7.02 -8.23 18.76
CA PRO A 397 -8.09 -8.23 17.78
C PRO A 397 -9.20 -9.23 18.17
N GLN A 398 -10.42 -8.76 18.38
CA GLN A 398 -11.60 -9.61 18.60
C GLN A 398 -12.17 -10.16 17.29
N GLY A 399 -11.95 -9.44 16.19
CA GLY A 399 -12.43 -9.82 14.87
C GLY A 399 -11.86 -8.93 13.77
N CYS A 400 -12.12 -9.30 12.53
CA CYS A 400 -11.82 -8.48 11.37
C CYS A 400 -12.94 -8.57 10.32
N HIS A 401 -13.02 -7.56 9.47
CA HIS A 401 -13.94 -7.51 8.34
C HIS A 401 -13.26 -6.84 7.15
N ILE A 402 -13.81 -7.04 5.96
CA ILE A 402 -13.35 -6.33 4.76
C ILE A 402 -13.85 -4.89 4.84
N TYR A 403 -12.94 -3.93 4.67
CA TYR A 403 -13.28 -2.52 4.62
C TYR A 403 -14.13 -2.23 3.38
N GLU A 404 -15.37 -1.80 3.59
CA GLU A 404 -16.32 -1.51 2.53
C GLU A 404 -16.11 -0.10 1.99
N TYR A 405 -15.90 0.01 0.68
CA TYR A 405 -15.74 1.30 0.01
C TYR A 405 -17.07 1.80 -0.58
N ARG A 406 -17.78 2.63 0.18
CA ARG A 406 -19.16 3.06 -0.10
C ARG A 406 -19.23 4.39 -0.86
N ASP A 407 -20.43 4.86 -1.18
CA ASP A 407 -20.63 6.07 -1.99
C ASP A 407 -20.16 7.35 -1.27
N SER A 408 -20.20 7.38 0.06
CA SER A 408 -19.60 8.48 0.83
C SER A 408 -18.07 8.56 0.66
N ASN A 409 -17.36 7.42 0.61
CA ASN A 409 -15.92 7.41 0.30
C ASN A 409 -15.66 7.91 -1.13
N LYS A 410 -16.51 7.46 -2.05
CA LYS A 410 -16.44 7.81 -3.46
C LYS A 410 -16.67 9.30 -3.70
N LEU A 411 -17.56 9.91 -2.93
CA LEU A 411 -17.86 11.35 -2.95
C LEU A 411 -16.59 12.15 -2.68
N VAL A 412 -15.93 11.89 -1.54
CA VAL A 412 -14.71 12.61 -1.16
C VAL A 412 -13.60 12.37 -2.17
N GLU A 413 -13.44 11.12 -2.65
CA GLU A 413 -12.41 10.75 -3.65
C GLU A 413 -12.44 11.67 -4.89
N GLU A 414 -13.60 11.89 -5.51
CA GLU A 414 -13.68 12.66 -6.75
C GLU A 414 -13.32 14.14 -6.55
N PHE A 415 -13.75 14.76 -5.45
CA PHE A 415 -13.41 16.16 -5.18
C PHE A 415 -11.95 16.33 -4.80
N MET A 416 -11.36 15.37 -4.06
CA MET A 416 -9.92 15.39 -3.80
C MET A 416 -9.12 15.17 -5.08
N LEU A 417 -9.54 14.28 -5.98
CA LEU A 417 -8.91 14.10 -7.29
C LEU A 417 -8.99 15.40 -8.12
N LEU A 418 -10.16 16.06 -8.14
CA LEU A 418 -10.36 17.32 -8.83
C LEU A 418 -9.44 18.44 -8.30
N ALA A 419 -9.36 18.57 -6.97
CA ALA A 419 -8.47 19.53 -6.29
C ALA A 419 -7.00 19.28 -6.66
N ASN A 420 -6.55 18.03 -6.55
CA ASN A 420 -5.18 17.63 -6.87
C ASN A 420 -4.82 17.91 -8.33
N MET A 421 -5.73 17.65 -9.29
CA MET A 421 -5.52 17.95 -10.70
C MET A 421 -5.51 19.46 -10.98
N ALA A 422 -6.40 20.23 -10.34
CA ALA A 422 -6.45 21.68 -10.45
C ALA A 422 -5.15 22.33 -9.99
N VAL A 423 -4.67 21.95 -8.80
CA VAL A 423 -3.41 22.45 -8.26
C VAL A 423 -2.22 22.00 -9.11
N ALA A 424 -2.19 20.75 -9.58
CA ALA A 424 -1.12 20.28 -10.47
C ALA A 424 -0.99 21.13 -11.74
N ARG A 425 -2.12 21.47 -12.39
CA ARG A 425 -2.12 22.39 -13.54
C ARG A 425 -1.61 23.78 -13.13
N LYS A 426 -2.12 24.32 -12.02
CA LYS A 426 -1.81 25.68 -11.57
C LYS A 426 -0.32 25.86 -11.28
N ILE A 427 0.29 24.97 -10.51
CA ILE A 427 1.72 25.06 -10.15
C ILE A 427 2.64 24.79 -11.34
N HIS A 428 2.28 23.85 -12.23
CA HIS A 428 3.09 23.53 -13.41
C HIS A 428 3.04 24.66 -14.46
N CYS A 429 1.88 25.32 -14.62
CA CYS A 429 1.79 26.48 -15.52
C CYS A 429 2.60 27.68 -15.02
N ALA A 430 2.67 27.89 -13.71
CA ALA A 430 3.43 28.98 -13.11
C ALA A 430 4.94 28.69 -13.06
N PHE A 431 5.31 27.47 -12.68
CA PHE A 431 6.70 27.06 -12.46
C PHE A 431 6.99 25.73 -13.18
N PRO A 432 7.14 25.73 -14.51
CA PRO A 432 7.26 24.52 -15.31
C PRO A 432 8.50 23.68 -14.99
N GLU A 433 9.56 24.27 -14.45
CA GLU A 433 10.80 23.57 -14.09
C GLU A 433 10.90 23.23 -12.59
N ARG A 434 9.97 23.73 -11.76
CA ARG A 434 10.03 23.60 -10.29
C ARG A 434 8.73 23.08 -9.68
N ALA A 435 7.88 22.44 -10.47
CA ALA A 435 6.63 21.85 -9.98
C ALA A 435 6.88 20.46 -9.39
N LEU A 436 6.44 20.25 -8.16
CA LEU A 436 6.38 18.92 -7.55
C LEU A 436 5.12 18.20 -8.04
N LEU A 437 5.32 17.19 -8.88
CA LEU A 437 4.25 16.42 -9.51
C LEU A 437 4.34 14.94 -9.11
N ARG A 438 3.31 14.20 -9.49
CA ARG A 438 3.16 12.77 -9.21
C ARG A 438 2.71 12.00 -10.44
N ARG A 439 3.63 11.21 -11.01
CA ARG A 439 3.38 10.38 -12.19
C ARG A 439 3.15 8.92 -11.81
N HIS A 440 2.55 8.17 -12.73
CA HIS A 440 2.41 6.72 -12.60
C HIS A 440 2.81 6.10 -13.95
N PRO A 441 4.03 5.55 -14.05
CA PRO A 441 4.47 4.88 -15.27
C PRO A 441 3.62 3.63 -15.59
N PRO A 442 3.57 3.21 -16.86
CA PRO A 442 2.79 2.05 -17.28
C PRO A 442 3.34 0.73 -16.71
N PRO A 443 2.58 -0.37 -16.79
CA PRO A 443 2.99 -1.69 -16.32
C PRO A 443 4.26 -2.19 -17.01
N GLN A 444 5.00 -3.08 -16.34
CA GLN A 444 6.18 -3.73 -16.93
C GLN A 444 5.77 -4.64 -18.09
N THR A 445 6.24 -4.32 -19.30
CA THR A 445 5.81 -4.98 -20.55
C THR A 445 5.97 -6.50 -20.52
N LYS A 446 7.09 -7.03 -20.01
CA LYS A 446 7.30 -8.49 -19.94
C LYS A 446 6.25 -9.17 -19.04
N MET A 447 6.08 -8.67 -17.82
CA MET A 447 5.11 -9.23 -16.88
C MET A 447 3.67 -9.08 -17.35
N LEU A 448 3.37 -7.99 -18.08
CA LEU A 448 2.06 -7.79 -18.70
C LEU A 448 1.81 -8.82 -19.81
N ASN A 449 2.78 -9.05 -20.69
CA ASN A 449 2.68 -10.03 -21.77
C ASN A 449 2.51 -11.46 -21.23
N ASP A 450 3.26 -11.82 -20.18
CA ASP A 450 3.11 -13.11 -19.50
C ASP A 450 1.69 -13.28 -18.92
N LEU A 451 1.12 -12.20 -18.38
CA LEU A 451 -0.26 -12.19 -17.88
C LEU A 451 -1.28 -12.29 -19.01
N VAL A 452 -1.07 -11.61 -20.14
CA VAL A 452 -1.94 -11.71 -21.32
C VAL A 452 -1.98 -13.14 -21.83
N GLU A 453 -0.81 -13.77 -21.99
CA GLU A 453 -0.70 -15.17 -22.40
C GLU A 453 -1.41 -16.10 -21.41
N PHE A 454 -1.24 -15.86 -20.11
CA PHE A 454 -1.94 -16.60 -19.08
C PHE A 454 -3.47 -16.49 -19.17
N CYS A 455 -4.00 -15.29 -19.39
CA CYS A 455 -5.44 -15.07 -19.51
C CYS A 455 -6.03 -15.74 -20.76
N ASP A 456 -5.32 -15.69 -21.89
CA ASP A 456 -5.69 -16.41 -23.11
C ASP A 456 -5.74 -17.93 -22.89
N GLN A 457 -4.74 -18.50 -22.20
CA GLN A 457 -4.71 -19.93 -21.84
C GLN A 457 -5.89 -20.36 -20.96
N MET A 458 -6.37 -19.45 -20.11
CA MET A 458 -7.53 -19.72 -19.25
C MET A 458 -8.86 -19.56 -19.98
N GLY A 459 -8.86 -19.05 -21.22
CA GLY A 459 -10.06 -18.74 -22.00
C GLY A 459 -10.72 -17.43 -21.56
N LEU A 460 -9.92 -16.48 -21.05
CA LEU A 460 -10.38 -15.17 -20.57
C LEU A 460 -9.84 -14.08 -21.51
N PRO A 461 -10.58 -13.70 -22.57
CA PRO A 461 -10.15 -12.65 -23.47
C PRO A 461 -10.24 -11.30 -22.76
N MET A 462 -9.08 -10.72 -22.41
CA MET A 462 -8.98 -9.40 -21.78
C MET A 462 -8.12 -8.46 -22.62
N ASP A 463 -8.53 -7.19 -22.69
CA ASP A 463 -7.81 -6.15 -23.42
C ASP A 463 -6.89 -5.38 -22.48
N PHE A 464 -5.58 -5.49 -22.72
CA PHE A 464 -4.53 -4.81 -21.96
C PHE A 464 -3.92 -3.61 -22.69
N SER A 465 -4.53 -3.16 -23.80
CA SER A 465 -4.00 -2.07 -24.65
C SER A 465 -3.89 -0.73 -23.92
N SER A 466 -4.76 -0.49 -22.93
CA SER A 466 -4.76 0.72 -22.12
C SER A 466 -5.33 0.47 -20.72
N ALA A 467 -5.14 1.43 -19.81
CA ALA A 467 -5.72 1.39 -18.47
C ALA A 467 -7.26 1.24 -18.52
N GLY A 468 -7.92 2.04 -19.36
CA GLY A 468 -9.38 2.00 -19.52
C GLY A 468 -9.88 0.70 -20.14
N ALA A 469 -9.18 0.17 -21.15
CA ALA A 469 -9.52 -1.12 -21.76
C ALA A 469 -9.44 -2.27 -20.73
N LEU A 470 -8.37 -2.30 -19.93
CA LEU A 470 -8.22 -3.28 -18.85
C LEU A 470 -9.34 -3.16 -17.81
N ASN A 471 -9.68 -1.93 -17.40
CA ASN A 471 -10.77 -1.70 -16.46
C ASN A 471 -12.10 -2.20 -17.01
N LYS A 472 -12.37 -1.91 -18.30
CA LYS A 472 -13.57 -2.38 -19.00
C LYS A 472 -13.63 -3.90 -19.04
N SER A 473 -12.55 -4.57 -19.43
CA SER A 473 -12.46 -6.04 -19.39
C SER A 473 -12.70 -6.60 -17.99
N LEU A 474 -12.14 -6.00 -16.93
CA LEU A 474 -12.35 -6.46 -15.56
C LEU A 474 -13.79 -6.27 -15.04
N MET A 475 -14.56 -5.37 -15.65
CA MET A 475 -15.95 -5.10 -15.23
C MET A 475 -16.98 -5.83 -16.09
N GLU A 476 -16.73 -5.99 -17.39
CA GLU A 476 -17.69 -6.56 -18.34
C GLU A 476 -17.59 -8.09 -18.48
N THR A 477 -16.48 -8.70 -18.06
CA THR A 477 -16.23 -10.14 -18.30
C THR A 477 -16.87 -11.06 -17.25
N PHE A 478 -17.44 -10.52 -16.16
CA PHE A 478 -17.86 -11.32 -15.00
C PHE A 478 -19.34 -11.06 -14.66
N GLY A 479 -20.07 -12.12 -14.33
CA GLY A 479 -21.43 -12.04 -13.81
C GLY A 479 -21.46 -11.64 -12.33
N ASP A 480 -22.67 -11.57 -11.75
CA ASP A 480 -22.88 -11.17 -10.36
C ASP A 480 -22.86 -12.34 -9.36
N ASP A 481 -22.56 -13.57 -9.82
CA ASP A 481 -22.47 -14.74 -8.97
C ASP A 481 -21.18 -14.74 -8.12
N LYS A 482 -21.20 -15.52 -7.02
CA LYS A 482 -20.05 -15.63 -6.09
C LYS A 482 -18.75 -16.05 -6.76
N TYR A 483 -18.81 -16.96 -7.74
CA TYR A 483 -17.64 -17.45 -8.45
C TYR A 483 -17.04 -16.34 -9.32
N SER A 484 -17.88 -15.60 -10.05
CA SER A 484 -17.48 -14.45 -10.85
C SER A 484 -16.84 -13.33 -10.02
N LEU A 485 -17.39 -13.01 -8.84
CA LEU A 485 -16.79 -12.06 -7.90
C LEU A 485 -15.42 -12.52 -7.39
N ALA A 486 -15.30 -13.78 -6.97
CA ALA A 486 -14.03 -14.36 -6.53
C ALA A 486 -12.98 -14.34 -7.65
N ARG A 487 -13.38 -14.66 -8.89
CA ARG A 487 -12.53 -14.62 -10.08
C ARG A 487 -12.05 -13.20 -10.37
N LYS A 488 -12.93 -12.20 -10.24
CA LYS A 488 -12.58 -10.78 -10.36
C LYS A 488 -11.53 -10.36 -9.32
N GLU A 489 -11.65 -10.80 -8.07
CA GLU A 489 -10.66 -10.50 -7.03
C GLU A 489 -9.29 -11.11 -7.34
N VAL A 490 -9.26 -12.38 -7.77
CA VAL A 490 -8.02 -13.04 -8.20
C VAL A 490 -7.38 -12.32 -9.38
N LEU A 491 -8.16 -11.97 -10.41
CA LEU A 491 -7.66 -11.26 -11.58
C LEU A 491 -7.19 -9.85 -11.25
N THR A 492 -7.90 -9.14 -10.35
CA THR A 492 -7.48 -7.82 -9.86
C THR A 492 -6.13 -7.90 -9.17
N ASN A 493 -5.91 -8.95 -8.37
CA ASN A 493 -4.62 -9.20 -7.74
C ASN A 493 -3.52 -9.51 -8.77
N MET A 494 -3.80 -10.38 -9.74
CA MET A 494 -2.86 -10.72 -10.81
C MET A 494 -2.49 -9.50 -11.66
N CYS A 495 -3.48 -8.69 -12.06
CA CYS A 495 -3.29 -7.45 -12.82
C CYS A 495 -2.52 -6.38 -12.04
N SER A 496 -2.52 -6.44 -10.71
CA SER A 496 -1.73 -5.54 -9.88
C SER A 496 -0.22 -5.86 -9.90
N ARG A 497 0.19 -7.09 -10.24
CA ARG A 497 1.61 -7.50 -10.17
C ARG A 497 2.50 -6.80 -11.22
N PRO A 498 2.08 -6.61 -12.48
CA PRO A 498 2.87 -5.86 -13.47
C PRO A 498 2.88 -4.34 -13.23
N MET A 499 1.94 -3.81 -12.43
CA MET A 499 1.81 -2.38 -12.18
C MET A 499 3.05 -1.83 -11.48
N GLN A 500 3.45 -0.62 -11.88
CA GLN A 500 4.56 0.08 -11.26
C GLN A 500 4.06 0.95 -10.11
N MET A 501 4.97 1.38 -9.24
CA MET A 501 4.63 2.34 -8.20
C MET A 501 4.55 3.73 -8.81
N ALA A 502 3.56 4.52 -8.38
CA ALA A 502 3.50 5.93 -8.71
C ALA A 502 4.53 6.73 -7.90
N LEU A 503 5.15 7.73 -8.53
CA LEU A 503 6.34 8.43 -8.06
C LEU A 503 6.11 9.94 -8.05
N TYR A 504 6.53 10.60 -6.96
CA TYR A 504 6.78 12.04 -6.97
C TYR A 504 8.01 12.35 -7.80
N PHE A 505 8.01 13.50 -8.48
CA PHE A 505 9.15 13.99 -9.24
C PHE A 505 9.08 15.51 -9.40
N CYS A 506 10.24 16.12 -9.60
CA CYS A 506 10.38 17.52 -9.99
C CYS A 506 10.26 17.63 -11.52
N SER A 507 9.43 18.54 -12.00
CA SER A 507 9.18 18.72 -13.44
C SER A 507 10.44 19.11 -14.22
N GLY A 508 11.36 19.91 -13.66
CA GLY A 508 12.58 20.35 -14.37
C GLY A 508 13.61 19.24 -14.62
N VAL A 509 13.59 18.16 -13.83
CA VAL A 509 14.54 17.04 -14.00
C VAL A 509 14.06 16.06 -15.09
N LEU A 510 12.76 15.96 -15.31
CA LEU A 510 12.18 15.05 -16.30
C LEU A 510 11.82 15.81 -17.58
N GLN A 511 12.66 15.64 -18.62
CA GLN A 511 12.53 16.39 -19.88
C GLN A 511 11.32 15.97 -20.73
N ASP A 512 10.95 14.68 -20.68
CA ASP A 512 9.86 14.13 -21.50
C ASP A 512 8.52 14.28 -20.77
N GLN A 513 7.72 15.27 -21.21
CA GLN A 513 6.38 15.52 -20.68
C GLN A 513 5.40 14.35 -20.89
N ALA A 514 5.63 13.48 -21.88
CA ALA A 514 4.79 12.30 -22.07
C ALA A 514 4.87 11.34 -20.88
N GLN A 515 5.97 11.39 -20.10
CA GLN A 515 6.16 10.57 -18.90
C GLN A 515 5.50 11.17 -17.65
N PHE A 516 4.96 12.39 -17.71
CA PHE A 516 4.29 13.03 -16.56
C PHE A 516 2.95 12.37 -16.27
N ARG A 517 2.40 11.67 -17.27
CA ARG A 517 1.10 10.99 -17.22
C ARG A 517 0.99 10.06 -16.02
N HIS A 518 -0.23 9.99 -15.49
CA HIS A 518 -0.60 9.04 -14.46
C HIS A 518 -1.40 7.88 -15.07
N TYR A 519 -0.75 6.74 -15.35
CA TYR A 519 -1.33 5.58 -16.04
C TYR A 519 -2.72 5.19 -15.53
N ALA A 520 -2.87 4.88 -14.25
CA ALA A 520 -4.15 4.39 -13.70
C ALA A 520 -5.26 5.46 -13.65
N LEU A 521 -4.92 6.75 -13.58
CA LEU A 521 -5.94 7.82 -13.60
C LEU A 521 -6.22 8.31 -15.02
N ASN A 522 -5.36 7.93 -15.98
CA ASN A 522 -5.30 8.42 -17.35
C ASN A 522 -5.30 9.96 -17.51
N VAL A 523 -4.61 10.67 -16.61
CA VAL A 523 -4.49 12.14 -16.65
C VAL A 523 -3.07 12.59 -16.97
N PRO A 524 -2.87 13.75 -17.64
CA PRO A 524 -1.55 14.23 -18.02
C PRO A 524 -0.73 14.76 -16.85
N LEU A 525 -1.38 15.41 -15.88
CA LEU A 525 -0.76 16.03 -14.71
C LEU A 525 -1.54 15.66 -13.47
N TYR A 526 -0.81 15.31 -12.42
CA TYR A 526 -1.36 15.00 -11.10
C TYR A 526 -0.33 15.35 -10.03
N THR A 527 -0.79 15.74 -8.85
CA THR A 527 0.04 15.94 -7.66
C THR A 527 -0.76 15.58 -6.41
N HIS A 528 -0.16 15.69 -5.23
CA HIS A 528 -0.88 15.61 -3.97
C HIS A 528 -0.84 16.97 -3.25
N PHE A 529 -2.01 17.42 -2.81
CA PHE A 529 -2.24 18.72 -2.18
C PHE A 529 -3.16 18.60 -0.94
N THR A 530 -4.03 17.60 -0.92
CA THR A 530 -5.20 17.53 -0.03
C THR A 530 -4.93 16.93 1.35
N SER A 531 -3.68 16.67 1.72
CA SER A 531 -3.37 16.09 3.04
C SER A 531 -2.02 16.51 3.63
N PRO A 532 -1.79 17.82 3.85
CA PRO A 532 -0.51 18.34 4.34
C PRO A 532 -0.22 18.04 5.81
N ILE A 533 -1.21 17.63 6.63
CA ILE A 533 -0.96 17.22 8.03
C ILE A 533 -0.14 15.92 8.07
N ARG A 534 -0.35 15.05 7.09
CA ARG A 534 0.20 13.69 7.05
C ARG A 534 1.12 13.40 5.87
N ARG A 535 1.35 14.36 4.97
CA ARG A 535 2.26 14.22 3.81
C ARG A 535 3.08 15.49 3.57
N PHE A 536 4.40 15.35 3.60
CA PHE A 536 5.31 16.47 3.36
C PHE A 536 5.29 16.96 1.90
N ALA A 537 5.04 16.05 0.95
CA ALA A 537 4.88 16.43 -0.46
C ALA A 537 3.78 17.48 -0.66
N ASP A 538 2.68 17.36 0.09
CA ASP A 538 1.58 18.30 0.06
C ASP A 538 1.99 19.65 0.68
N VAL A 539 2.78 19.66 1.76
CA VAL A 539 3.36 20.90 2.33
C VAL A 539 4.21 21.64 1.28
N LEU A 540 5.05 20.93 0.53
CA LEU A 540 5.82 21.52 -0.57
C LEU A 540 4.91 22.10 -1.67
N VAL A 541 3.84 21.38 -2.03
CA VAL A 541 2.85 21.88 -3.01
C VAL A 541 2.10 23.10 -2.50
N HIS A 542 1.75 23.16 -1.21
CA HIS A 542 1.14 24.34 -0.58
C HIS A 542 2.07 25.55 -0.68
N ARG A 543 3.38 25.38 -0.41
CA ARG A 543 4.37 26.46 -0.57
C ARG A 543 4.47 26.94 -2.01
N LEU A 544 4.52 26.03 -2.98
CA LEU A 544 4.56 26.35 -4.41
C LEU A 544 3.27 27.06 -4.88
N LEU A 545 2.10 26.62 -4.40
CA LEU A 545 0.83 27.25 -4.73
C LEU A 545 0.72 28.64 -4.10
N ALA A 546 1.15 28.81 -2.85
CA ALA A 546 1.23 30.11 -2.20
C ALA A 546 2.12 31.08 -2.97
N ALA A 547 3.28 30.62 -3.46
CA ALA A 547 4.16 31.42 -4.33
C ALA A 547 3.50 31.75 -5.67
N THR A 548 2.77 30.80 -6.26
CA THR A 548 2.03 31.01 -7.52
C THR A 548 0.96 32.11 -7.38
N LEU A 549 0.38 32.27 -6.20
CA LEU A 549 -0.63 33.28 -5.90
C LEU A 549 -0.04 34.60 -5.37
N GLY A 550 1.29 34.70 -5.23
CA GLY A 550 1.97 35.90 -4.74
C GLY A 550 1.85 36.10 -3.22
N TYR A 551 1.47 35.08 -2.45
CA TYR A 551 1.43 35.15 -0.98
C TYR A 551 2.82 35.04 -0.33
N ARG A 552 3.79 34.55 -1.09
CA ARG A 552 5.19 34.43 -0.69
C ARG A 552 6.09 34.43 -1.93
N GLU A 553 7.37 34.67 -1.73
CA GLU A 553 8.36 34.47 -2.78
C GLU A 553 8.50 32.98 -3.13
N LEU A 554 8.85 32.72 -4.39
CA LEU A 554 9.19 31.37 -4.86
C LEU A 554 10.38 30.85 -4.04
N PRO A 555 10.29 29.64 -3.45
CA PRO A 555 11.45 29.03 -2.81
C PRO A 555 12.62 28.95 -3.78
N ASP A 556 13.79 29.40 -3.34
CA ASP A 556 15.05 29.32 -4.10
C ASP A 556 15.61 27.89 -4.05
N VAL A 557 14.82 26.94 -4.53
CA VAL A 557 15.14 25.51 -4.55
C VAL A 557 15.44 25.10 -5.98
N GLU A 558 16.68 24.65 -6.20
CA GLU A 558 17.11 24.11 -7.49
C GLU A 558 16.32 22.83 -7.84
N PRO A 559 16.02 22.58 -9.13
CA PRO A 559 15.26 21.41 -9.56
C PRO A 559 15.81 20.07 -9.03
N GLU A 560 17.13 19.93 -8.94
CA GLU A 560 17.80 18.75 -8.40
C GLU A 560 17.58 18.58 -6.89
N ALA A 561 17.53 19.68 -6.13
CA ALA A 561 17.26 19.63 -4.70
C ALA A 561 15.80 19.21 -4.44
N LEU A 562 14.85 19.76 -5.20
CA LEU A 562 13.44 19.35 -5.15
C LEU A 562 13.27 17.88 -5.57
N GLN A 563 14.03 17.41 -6.56
CA GLN A 563 14.01 16.00 -6.95
C GLN A 563 14.52 15.08 -5.83
N LYS A 564 15.56 15.47 -5.07
CA LYS A 564 16.02 14.71 -3.90
C LYS A 564 14.95 14.62 -2.82
N GLN A 565 14.22 15.71 -2.55
CA GLN A 565 13.07 15.69 -1.65
C GLN A 565 11.97 14.75 -2.17
N ALA A 566 11.68 14.79 -3.48
CA ALA A 566 10.71 13.88 -4.10
C ALA A 566 11.13 12.40 -3.99
N ASP A 567 12.42 12.09 -4.20
CA ASP A 567 12.97 10.75 -4.07
C ASP A 567 12.89 10.24 -2.63
N HIS A 568 13.22 11.08 -1.64
CA HIS A 568 13.04 10.76 -0.23
C HIS A 568 11.56 10.51 0.11
N CYS A 569 10.65 11.39 -0.31
CA CYS A 569 9.21 11.17 -0.14
C CYS A 569 8.74 9.86 -0.79
N ASN A 570 9.29 9.47 -1.94
CA ASN A 570 8.99 8.18 -2.57
C ASN A 570 9.47 7.00 -1.71
N ASP A 571 10.71 7.03 -1.25
CA ASP A 571 11.31 5.97 -0.43
C ASP A 571 10.53 5.79 0.88
N ARG A 572 10.25 6.89 1.60
CA ARG A 572 9.49 6.88 2.86
C ARG A 572 8.04 6.44 2.66
N ARG A 573 7.39 6.84 1.57
CA ARG A 573 6.03 6.38 1.24
C ARG A 573 5.97 4.89 0.93
N MET A 574 6.98 4.35 0.26
CA MET A 574 7.11 2.91 0.01
C MET A 574 7.35 2.13 1.31
N ALA A 575 8.24 2.62 2.17
CA ALA A 575 8.51 2.03 3.47
C ALA A 575 7.24 2.05 4.35
N SER A 576 6.55 3.19 4.42
CA SER A 576 5.27 3.32 5.14
C SER A 576 4.26 2.29 4.65
N LYS A 577 4.03 2.16 3.34
CA LYS A 577 3.10 1.15 2.79
C LYS A 577 3.45 -0.27 3.26
N ARG A 578 4.72 -0.65 3.27
CA ARG A 578 5.17 -1.98 3.75
C ARG A 578 4.92 -2.17 5.24
N VAL A 579 5.18 -1.16 6.05
CA VAL A 579 4.90 -1.19 7.49
C VAL A 579 3.41 -1.37 7.77
N GLN A 580 2.54 -0.69 7.02
CA GLN A 580 1.08 -0.84 7.15
C GLN A 580 0.64 -2.27 6.78
N GLU A 581 1.13 -2.83 5.67
CA GLU A 581 0.85 -4.22 5.25
C GLU A 581 1.34 -5.25 6.29
N LEU A 582 2.51 -5.03 6.88
CA LEU A 582 3.08 -5.90 7.93
C LEU A 582 2.31 -5.77 9.24
N SER A 583 1.83 -4.57 9.60
CA SER A 583 0.96 -4.35 10.76
C SER A 583 -0.36 -5.11 10.60
N THR A 584 -1.02 -5.01 9.45
CA THR A 584 -2.22 -5.83 9.15
C THR A 584 -1.91 -7.33 9.25
N SER A 585 -0.76 -7.77 8.74
CA SER A 585 -0.36 -9.19 8.79
C SER A 585 -0.09 -9.68 10.22
N LEU A 586 0.52 -8.84 11.07
CA LEU A 586 0.76 -9.11 12.49
C LEU A 586 -0.57 -9.33 13.22
N PHE A 587 -1.51 -8.38 13.11
CA PHE A 587 -2.81 -8.48 13.77
C PHE A 587 -3.64 -9.66 13.24
N PHE A 588 -3.58 -9.94 11.95
CA PHE A 588 -4.27 -11.10 11.39
C PHE A 588 -3.68 -12.43 11.88
N ALA A 589 -2.36 -12.54 12.00
CA ALA A 589 -1.73 -13.75 12.54
C ALA A 589 -2.10 -13.98 14.01
N ILE A 590 -2.21 -12.91 14.80
CA ILE A 590 -2.68 -12.98 16.19
C ILE A 590 -4.14 -13.38 16.25
N LEU A 591 -5.00 -12.81 15.40
CA LEU A 591 -6.41 -13.19 15.32
C LEU A 591 -6.59 -14.70 15.03
N VAL A 592 -5.84 -15.25 14.07
CA VAL A 592 -5.87 -16.70 13.77
C VAL A 592 -5.42 -17.55 14.96
N LYS A 593 -4.50 -17.05 15.79
CA LYS A 593 -4.03 -17.75 16.98
C LYS A 593 -5.06 -17.72 18.11
N GLU A 594 -5.63 -16.54 18.39
CA GLU A 594 -6.52 -16.33 19.55
C GLU A 594 -7.96 -16.79 19.27
N SER A 595 -8.47 -16.63 18.05
CA SER A 595 -9.83 -17.07 17.67
C SER A 595 -9.92 -18.54 17.27
N GLY A 596 -8.79 -19.26 17.18
CA GLY A 596 -8.75 -20.64 16.71
C GLY A 596 -8.90 -20.77 15.18
N PRO A 597 -9.17 -21.99 14.67
CA PRO A 597 -9.24 -22.24 13.24
C PRO A 597 -10.31 -21.40 12.53
N LEU A 598 -9.92 -20.68 11.48
CA LEU A 598 -10.83 -19.81 10.72
C LEU A 598 -11.16 -20.43 9.36
N GLU A 599 -12.46 -20.67 9.10
CA GLU A 599 -12.94 -21.20 7.82
C GLU A 599 -13.28 -20.09 6.83
N SER A 600 -12.93 -20.30 5.57
CA SER A 600 -13.29 -19.41 4.47
C SER A 600 -13.28 -20.14 3.13
N GLU A 601 -14.14 -19.69 2.21
CA GLU A 601 -13.96 -19.96 0.80
C GLU A 601 -12.66 -19.29 0.30
N ALA A 602 -12.00 -19.93 -0.65
CA ALA A 602 -10.81 -19.44 -1.31
C ALA A 602 -10.84 -19.80 -2.79
N MET A 603 -10.18 -19.00 -3.61
CA MET A 603 -10.02 -19.29 -5.03
C MET A 603 -8.57 -19.53 -5.39
N VAL A 604 -8.32 -20.60 -6.15
CA VAL A 604 -6.97 -20.99 -6.59
C VAL A 604 -6.42 -19.97 -7.60
N MET A 605 -5.25 -19.42 -7.29
CA MET A 605 -4.52 -18.47 -8.14
C MET A 605 -3.47 -19.14 -9.01
N GLY A 606 -2.84 -20.21 -8.51
CA GLY A 606 -1.75 -20.89 -9.20
C GLY A 606 -1.58 -22.32 -8.73
N VAL A 607 -1.12 -23.20 -9.63
CA VAL A 607 -0.95 -24.63 -9.37
C VAL A 607 0.48 -25.03 -9.68
N LEU A 608 1.14 -25.67 -8.72
CA LEU A 608 2.49 -26.24 -8.82
C LEU A 608 2.42 -27.77 -8.75
N SER A 609 3.56 -28.44 -8.92
CA SER A 609 3.62 -29.91 -8.92
C SER A 609 3.29 -30.57 -7.56
N GLN A 610 3.49 -29.84 -6.45
CA GLN A 610 3.33 -30.36 -5.06
C GLN A 610 2.60 -29.37 -4.14
N ALA A 611 2.04 -28.30 -4.70
CA ALA A 611 1.36 -27.25 -3.95
C ALA A 611 0.47 -26.42 -4.87
N PHE A 612 -0.41 -25.61 -4.30
CA PHE A 612 -1.18 -24.60 -5.02
C PHE A 612 -1.37 -23.36 -4.15
N ASP A 613 -1.47 -22.20 -4.80
CA ASP A 613 -1.66 -20.90 -4.16
C ASP A 613 -3.14 -20.51 -4.22
N VAL A 614 -3.70 -20.03 -3.10
CA VAL A 614 -5.10 -19.62 -2.97
C VAL A 614 -5.21 -18.20 -2.44
N LEU A 615 -6.24 -17.48 -2.90
CA LEU A 615 -6.72 -16.24 -2.31
C LEU A 615 -7.90 -16.54 -1.40
N VAL A 616 -7.74 -16.31 -0.10
CA VAL A 616 -8.79 -16.56 0.90
C VAL A 616 -9.75 -15.38 0.92
N LEU A 617 -10.99 -15.59 0.47
CA LEU A 617 -11.90 -14.51 0.07
C LEU A 617 -12.37 -13.65 1.24
N ARG A 618 -12.69 -14.25 2.40
CA ARG A 618 -13.14 -13.49 3.58
C ARG A 618 -12.08 -12.56 4.14
N TYR A 619 -10.81 -12.86 3.92
CA TYR A 619 -9.69 -12.17 4.56
C TYR A 619 -8.73 -11.47 3.58
N GLY A 620 -8.86 -11.71 2.28
CA GLY A 620 -7.98 -11.14 1.25
C GLY A 620 -6.52 -11.62 1.33
N VAL A 621 -6.23 -12.70 2.07
CA VAL A 621 -4.86 -13.20 2.26
C VAL A 621 -4.50 -14.27 1.24
N GLN A 622 -3.24 -14.27 0.80
CA GLN A 622 -2.70 -15.30 -0.09
C GLN A 622 -1.95 -16.36 0.71
N LYS A 623 -2.27 -17.63 0.47
CA LYS A 623 -1.58 -18.75 1.10
C LYS A 623 -1.29 -19.86 0.12
N ARG A 624 -0.17 -20.52 0.37
CA ARG A 624 0.21 -21.76 -0.31
C ARG A 624 -0.27 -22.94 0.52
N ILE A 625 -0.95 -23.87 -0.14
CA ILE A 625 -1.33 -25.17 0.42
C ILE A 625 -0.40 -26.22 -0.18
N TYR A 626 0.31 -26.95 0.68
CA TYR A 626 1.22 -28.01 0.29
C TYR A 626 0.53 -29.36 0.38
N CYS A 627 0.70 -30.22 -0.64
CA CYS A 627 0.09 -31.56 -0.65
C CYS A 627 0.53 -32.40 0.55
N ASN A 628 1.76 -32.22 1.04
CA ASN A 628 2.32 -32.94 2.18
C ASN A 628 1.63 -32.62 3.51
N ALA A 629 0.89 -31.51 3.60
CA ALA A 629 0.13 -31.12 4.78
C ALA A 629 -1.31 -31.66 4.77
N LEU A 630 -1.71 -32.33 3.69
CA LEU A 630 -3.06 -32.86 3.50
C LEU A 630 -3.06 -34.39 3.66
N PRO A 631 -4.11 -34.99 4.25
CA PRO A 631 -4.27 -36.45 4.36
C PRO A 631 -4.63 -37.06 2.99
N LEU A 632 -3.62 -37.21 2.13
CA LEU A 632 -3.77 -37.70 0.76
C LEU A 632 -3.12 -39.07 0.60
N GLN A 633 -3.85 -40.00 -0.01
CA GLN A 633 -3.30 -41.28 -0.44
C GLN A 633 -2.31 -41.09 -1.60
N SER A 634 -2.65 -40.20 -2.53
CA SER A 634 -1.78 -39.82 -3.65
C SER A 634 -2.21 -38.48 -4.25
N TYR A 635 -1.31 -37.86 -5.03
CA TYR A 635 -1.63 -36.71 -5.86
C TYR A 635 -0.90 -36.81 -7.20
N ARG A 636 -1.52 -36.26 -8.25
CA ARG A 636 -0.95 -36.27 -9.61
C ARG A 636 -1.06 -34.87 -10.21
N PHE A 637 0.09 -34.31 -10.58
CA PHE A 637 0.14 -33.09 -11.38
C PHE A 637 0.10 -33.43 -12.86
N GLN A 638 -0.78 -32.77 -13.60
CA GLN A 638 -0.86 -32.90 -15.05
C GLN A 638 -1.07 -31.53 -15.68
N LYS A 639 -0.53 -31.35 -16.89
CA LYS A 639 -0.93 -30.24 -17.77
C LYS A 639 -1.89 -30.80 -18.80
N VAL A 640 -3.18 -30.56 -18.60
CA VAL A 640 -4.23 -30.94 -19.57
C VAL A 640 -4.35 -29.79 -20.56
N GLY A 641 -3.88 -30.01 -21.79
CA GLY A 641 -3.68 -28.93 -22.76
C GLY A 641 -2.63 -27.91 -22.25
N LYS A 642 -3.03 -26.64 -22.08
CA LYS A 642 -2.19 -25.57 -21.52
C LYS A 642 -2.46 -25.30 -20.03
N LYS A 643 -3.48 -25.92 -19.42
CA LYS A 643 -3.91 -25.61 -18.05
C LYS A 643 -3.25 -26.56 -17.04
N PRO A 644 -2.64 -26.05 -15.95
CA PRO A 644 -2.11 -26.90 -14.89
C PRO A 644 -3.26 -27.39 -13.99
N GLU A 645 -3.32 -28.70 -13.79
CA GLU A 645 -4.28 -29.38 -12.92
C GLU A 645 -3.55 -30.26 -11.90
N LEU A 646 -4.11 -30.32 -10.71
CA LEU A 646 -3.62 -31.15 -9.62
C LEU A 646 -4.76 -32.02 -9.11
N THR A 647 -4.67 -33.31 -9.40
CA THR A 647 -5.63 -34.31 -8.91
C THR A 647 -5.20 -34.81 -7.55
N LEU A 648 -6.06 -34.66 -6.55
CA LEU A 648 -5.86 -35.09 -5.17
C LEU A 648 -6.74 -36.32 -4.89
N VAL A 649 -6.17 -37.35 -4.27
CA VAL A 649 -6.89 -38.54 -3.82
C VAL A 649 -6.83 -38.59 -2.30
N TRP A 650 -7.96 -38.38 -1.64
CA TRP A 650 -8.07 -38.26 -0.19
C TRP A 650 -8.04 -39.64 0.48
N GLU A 651 -7.40 -39.73 1.64
CA GLU A 651 -7.47 -40.93 2.48
C GLU A 651 -8.91 -41.14 2.98
N PRO A 652 -9.45 -42.38 2.95
CA PRO A 652 -10.78 -42.66 3.47
C PRO A 652 -10.83 -42.44 5.00
N GLU A 653 -11.89 -41.80 5.49
CA GLU A 653 -12.08 -41.58 6.95
C GLU A 653 -12.47 -42.88 7.66
N ASP A 654 -13.27 -43.70 6.99
CA ASP A 654 -13.72 -45.01 7.44
C ASP A 654 -13.47 -46.07 6.36
N ALA A 655 -13.30 -47.33 6.77
CA ALA A 655 -13.06 -48.46 5.87
C ALA A 655 -14.18 -48.72 4.84
N GLU A 656 -15.37 -48.16 5.06
CA GLU A 656 -16.52 -48.28 4.16
C GLU A 656 -16.59 -47.16 3.09
N GLN A 657 -15.85 -46.06 3.26
CA GLN A 657 -15.84 -44.96 2.29
C GLN A 657 -14.72 -45.15 1.26
N GLY A 658 -15.06 -45.06 -0.03
CA GLY A 658 -14.07 -45.05 -1.10
C GLY A 658 -13.20 -43.78 -1.06
N PRO A 659 -11.98 -43.81 -1.64
CA PRO A 659 -11.14 -42.63 -1.73
C PRO A 659 -11.82 -41.55 -2.60
N ALA A 660 -12.04 -40.37 -2.02
CA ALA A 660 -12.61 -39.25 -2.74
C ALA A 660 -11.55 -38.61 -3.64
N GLN A 661 -11.88 -38.36 -4.90
CA GLN A 661 -11.00 -37.67 -5.85
C GLN A 661 -11.45 -36.22 -6.05
N GLN A 662 -10.51 -35.28 -5.97
CA GLN A 662 -10.77 -33.86 -6.19
C GLN A 662 -9.75 -33.30 -7.19
N VAL A 663 -10.22 -32.62 -8.24
CA VAL A 663 -9.35 -31.94 -9.20
C VAL A 663 -9.27 -30.46 -8.86
N VAL A 664 -8.06 -29.97 -8.64
CA VAL A 664 -7.78 -28.57 -8.33
C VAL A 664 -7.14 -27.92 -9.55
N SER A 665 -7.76 -26.86 -10.07
CA SER A 665 -7.28 -26.08 -11.20
C SER A 665 -7.29 -24.60 -10.86
N ILE A 666 -6.71 -23.77 -11.73
CA ILE A 666 -6.76 -22.31 -11.57
C ILE A 666 -8.21 -21.83 -11.62
N PHE A 667 -8.58 -20.90 -10.74
CA PHE A 667 -9.94 -20.42 -10.51
C PHE A 667 -10.91 -21.47 -9.93
N SER A 668 -10.45 -22.63 -9.49
CA SER A 668 -11.29 -23.52 -8.67
C SER A 668 -11.63 -22.84 -7.34
N LEU A 669 -12.91 -22.88 -6.97
CA LEU A 669 -13.39 -22.45 -5.65
C LEU A 669 -13.24 -23.62 -4.67
N VAL A 670 -12.66 -23.37 -3.52
CA VAL A 670 -12.34 -24.38 -2.50
C VAL A 670 -12.61 -23.86 -1.10
N GLU A 671 -12.88 -24.75 -0.15
CA GLU A 671 -12.97 -24.39 1.27
C GLU A 671 -11.63 -24.61 1.96
N VAL A 672 -11.16 -23.60 2.70
CA VAL A 672 -9.88 -23.66 3.41
C VAL A 672 -10.06 -23.30 4.89
N VAL A 673 -9.19 -23.87 5.71
CA VAL A 673 -9.10 -23.57 7.14
C VAL A 673 -7.73 -22.99 7.45
N LEU A 674 -7.70 -21.82 8.07
CA LEU A 674 -6.49 -21.17 8.56
C LEU A 674 -6.20 -21.66 9.98
N ARG A 675 -4.97 -22.12 10.23
CA ARG A 675 -4.54 -22.61 11.55
C ARG A 675 -3.19 -22.02 11.94
N ALA A 676 -3.09 -21.58 13.19
CA ALA A 676 -1.82 -21.13 13.76
C ALA A 676 -0.82 -22.29 13.85
N GLU A 677 0.45 -22.01 13.59
CA GLU A 677 1.55 -22.95 13.75
C GLU A 677 2.24 -22.75 15.11
N ALA A 678 3.12 -23.68 15.49
CA ALA A 678 3.91 -23.56 16.72
C ALA A 678 4.89 -22.37 16.70
N THR A 679 5.29 -21.92 15.50
CA THR A 679 6.17 -20.76 15.34
C THR A 679 5.36 -19.46 15.47
N ALA A 680 5.87 -18.50 16.25
CA ALA A 680 5.21 -17.21 16.46
C ALA A 680 4.84 -16.53 15.12
N LEU A 681 3.60 -16.00 15.07
CA LEU A 681 3.01 -15.30 13.92
C LEU A 681 2.92 -16.12 12.61
N LYS A 682 3.23 -17.41 12.63
CA LYS A 682 3.04 -18.29 11.48
C LYS A 682 1.69 -18.99 11.56
N TYR A 683 1.06 -19.07 10.41
CA TYR A 683 -0.19 -19.80 10.22
C TYR A 683 -0.22 -20.40 8.82
N SER A 684 -0.79 -21.58 8.71
CA SER A 684 -0.95 -22.34 7.47
C SER A 684 -2.40 -22.28 7.00
N ALA A 685 -2.60 -22.56 5.71
CA ALA A 685 -3.92 -22.87 5.16
C ALA A 685 -3.94 -24.36 4.79
N ILE A 686 -5.00 -25.04 5.16
CA ILE A 686 -5.27 -26.41 4.73
C ILE A 686 -6.58 -26.47 3.96
N LEU A 687 -6.63 -27.33 2.95
CA LEU A 687 -7.83 -27.59 2.17
C LEU A 687 -8.76 -28.47 3.01
N LYS A 688 -10.04 -28.11 3.08
CA LYS A 688 -11.06 -28.97 3.70
C LYS A 688 -11.40 -30.10 2.72
N ARG A 689 -11.56 -31.31 3.26
CA ARG A 689 -12.00 -32.46 2.46
C ARG A 689 -13.37 -32.16 1.83
N PRO A 690 -13.62 -32.53 0.57
CA PRO A 690 -14.95 -32.48 0.00
C PRO A 690 -15.93 -33.28 0.87
N GLY A 691 -16.97 -32.63 1.40
CA GLY A 691 -18.06 -33.33 2.07
C GLY A 691 -18.88 -34.16 1.08
N THR A 692 -19.48 -35.25 1.54
CA THR A 692 -20.36 -36.14 0.76
C THR A 692 -21.68 -35.48 0.32
N GLU A 693 -21.96 -34.23 0.69
CA GLU A 693 -23.22 -33.54 0.41
C GLU A 693 -23.25 -32.73 -0.91
N GLY A 694 -22.23 -32.81 -1.77
CA GLY A 694 -22.12 -31.97 -2.98
C GLY A 694 -22.20 -32.66 -4.35
N LEU A 695 -22.41 -33.98 -4.40
CA LEU A 695 -22.25 -34.77 -5.63
C LEU A 695 -23.56 -35.34 -6.23
N LEU A 696 -24.73 -34.90 -5.75
CA LEU A 696 -26.03 -35.41 -6.23
C LEU A 696 -26.83 -34.49 -7.16
N ASP A 697 -26.44 -33.25 -7.43
CA ASP A 697 -27.28 -32.31 -8.23
C ASP A 697 -26.64 -31.84 -9.55
N TRP A 698 -26.07 -32.74 -10.34
CA TRP A 698 -25.64 -32.42 -11.72
C TRP A 698 -25.97 -33.49 -12.78
N GLN A 699 -26.88 -34.43 -12.51
CA GLN A 699 -27.26 -35.46 -13.50
C GLN A 699 -28.76 -35.57 -13.86
N ASP A 700 -29.68 -34.79 -13.29
CA ASP A 700 -31.12 -34.93 -13.60
C ASP A 700 -31.78 -33.67 -14.20
N GLU A 701 -31.18 -33.06 -15.22
CA GLU A 701 -31.86 -32.06 -16.08
C GLU A 701 -31.85 -32.39 -17.59
N GLN A 702 -31.68 -33.66 -17.95
CA GLN A 702 -31.87 -34.13 -19.33
C GLN A 702 -32.59 -35.48 -19.39
N GLY A 703 -33.86 -35.52 -18.97
CA GLY A 703 -34.69 -36.71 -19.16
C GLY A 703 -36.07 -36.57 -18.55
N GLY A 704 -37.01 -35.94 -19.26
CA GLY A 704 -38.40 -35.87 -18.78
C GLY A 704 -39.29 -34.84 -19.46
N ARG A 705 -39.30 -34.81 -20.80
CA ARG A 705 -40.46 -34.30 -21.55
C ARG A 705 -40.96 -35.44 -22.41
N ASP A 706 -42.02 -36.09 -21.94
CA ASP A 706 -43.15 -36.56 -22.75
C ASP A 706 -44.10 -37.36 -21.86
N LEU A 707 -45.40 -37.25 -22.19
CA LEU A 707 -46.55 -38.02 -21.68
C LEU A 707 -47.26 -37.45 -20.42
N ALA A 708 -48.25 -36.59 -20.64
CA ALA A 708 -49.66 -36.98 -20.51
C ALA A 708 -50.59 -35.75 -20.65
N GLU A 709 -51.37 -35.77 -21.73
CA GLU A 709 -52.62 -35.04 -21.93
C GLU A 709 -53.76 -35.61 -21.06
N GLU A 710 -54.86 -34.86 -21.04
CA GLU A 710 -56.25 -35.29 -20.75
C GLU A 710 -56.69 -35.46 -19.29
N GLN A 711 -57.14 -34.34 -18.72
CA GLN A 711 -58.54 -34.17 -18.28
C GLN A 711 -58.99 -32.72 -18.55
N ASP A 712 -59.31 -32.43 -19.81
CA ASP A 712 -60.67 -32.10 -20.29
C ASP A 712 -60.71 -32.17 -21.82
#